data_AF-A0A450YBW3-F1
#
_entry.id   AF-A0A450YBW3-F1
#
_cell.length_a   1.000
_cell.length_b   1.000
_cell.length_c   1.000
_cell.angle_alpha   90.00
_cell.angle_beta   90.00
_cell.angle_gamma   90.00
#
_symmetry.space_group_name_H-M   'P 1'
#
loop_
_entity.id
_entity.type
_entity.pdbx_description
1 polymer ?
#
loop_
_entity_poly.entity_id
_entity_poly.type
_entity_poly.pdbx_seq_one_letter_code
_entity_poly.pdbx_strand_id
1 'polypeptide(L)'
;MRMGWGLLGLLLLFSFGCEGPTDGERVAEAGSSTIAASTVPGPNAEAIRANNRGVGLMGRFEYGAAVEAFARLVAAHPDWLAVKVNLAIATLNRQGEGDERTALALVDEVLAVEPAHLRAHYVAGLLRLYLSSPLEAMEHFAKVAAADPKDAYAAYYLGQCLAQRSEPARALAEYRRALALDPYLRSAAYGAFQALQRLRRREEAREFIALYQRLATNPRARLAEFKYTRMGPKARALAVGMVAARSEPAARPAGPLFVEAAPLLATGPAPRLSERLSGKGGPVSITVMDLEADGQPDLLVTGVSHGEGRHNLVLRGVSKGGFAPADDHPLGRVAGVNGALWGDFDNDGHTDVYLCRRGENRLWRNAGDGVWVDVTEESGVGNGDFDTVDGAFFDADHDGDLDLFLVNGDGPNALLHNTLNGRFRPGELEKGRGGGGSFLVIPADLDRDRDADVIVLNRTPPHRVYVNDRLWSYHASPDFDAFEAAPALSAAVGDVDADGWPEIHTLTPEGLVRWSRDEEGRFAPERLPCVGEGAFSCLEIFGPGAQMAMSDVDGDGTPELLIGSRWGWSALRITEGPKGSSIVRPLFTALMPKGGRFWGMTPLLRSPEAGHGVVGLMSGAEGGVDGLDLLHWSAGPGRYRFLALAFSGMEDVGKAMRSNASGIGTRLAARVGTRWTIAENFRDHSGPGQSLQPVPIGLGGAARLDFVAIDWSDGVFQSELAREAGRLHRITETQRQLSSCPVLFAWDGGKYRFVTDFLGVGGMGYALGPPGEYGTPRPWENLLLEGVRPKEGRYVLKLTEPMEESAYLDALGLVVYDLPPGWRMALDERMGVGKPKPTGAAIFYRREVLPEKAVNERGETVTARVASADGRAAPIGEPDRRFIGRLAGEHVLTLVFPEEIDGGTSGERRAAEASAPVLIIDGWVEYPYSQTMFAAWQAGAEWEAPTVEALGRDGAWRAVLTGFGYPAGMPRRMSAPLRGLPAGTSALRLRTNQEIYWDRVAVAFPETPPHVRKYRLPMERARLRAVGFPERADGPQRYPRFDYERRRPFSDTRSMAGFFTEYGPVGELLREVDDAMAIFGAGEEIHVEFTAPGERLPVGWRRYVVLEAHGWTKDRDLYTRDGETVGPLPGSGKPSARREALHAHYHTRHVGD
;
A
#
# COMPACT_ATOMS: atom_id res chain seq x y z
N MET A 1 -32.59 55.23 -19.07
CA MET A 1 -33.22 55.49 -20.40
C MET A 1 -32.42 56.57 -21.11
N ARG A 2 -32.55 56.77 -22.43
CA ARG A 2 -32.10 58.03 -23.06
C ARG A 2 -32.45 59.21 -22.13
N MET A 3 -31.40 59.85 -21.61
CA MET A 3 -31.28 61.08 -20.80
C MET A 3 -30.00 60.84 -19.98
N GLY A 4 -28.96 61.66 -19.94
CA GLY A 4 -28.65 62.96 -20.49
C GLY A 4 -27.34 63.41 -19.81
N TRP A 5 -26.45 64.06 -20.56
CA TRP A 5 -25.55 65.15 -20.15
C TRP A 5 -24.85 65.13 -18.78
N GLY A 6 -23.53 65.33 -18.81
CA GLY A 6 -22.97 66.52 -18.15
C GLY A 6 -22.01 66.32 -16.98
N LEU A 7 -20.73 66.57 -17.28
CA LEU A 7 -19.83 67.54 -16.62
C LEU A 7 -19.42 67.44 -15.13
N LEU A 8 -18.09 67.52 -14.97
CA LEU A 8 -17.29 68.29 -14.01
C LEU A 8 -17.20 67.87 -12.52
N GLY A 9 -15.95 67.64 -12.08
CA GLY A 9 -15.28 68.66 -11.26
C GLY A 9 -14.88 68.31 -9.82
N LEU A 10 -13.57 68.10 -9.65
CA LEU A 10 -12.69 68.57 -8.55
C LEU A 10 -12.84 68.07 -7.09
N LEU A 11 -11.85 67.26 -6.67
CA LEU A 11 -10.80 67.53 -5.66
C LEU A 11 -10.94 68.71 -4.66
N LEU A 12 -10.66 68.41 -3.37
CA LEU A 12 -9.76 69.11 -2.39
C LEU A 12 -10.13 68.58 -0.97
N LEU A 13 -9.27 67.92 -0.15
CA LEU A 13 -7.98 68.24 0.52
C LEU A 13 -8.11 68.81 1.97
N PHE A 14 -7.29 68.20 2.85
CA PHE A 14 -6.66 68.65 4.12
C PHE A 14 -7.35 68.54 5.51
N SER A 15 -6.81 67.60 6.31
CA SER A 15 -6.02 67.76 7.57
C SER A 15 -6.48 68.45 8.86
N PHE A 16 -6.16 67.72 9.95
CA PHE A 16 -5.63 68.09 11.29
C PHE A 16 -6.54 68.73 12.37
N GLY A 17 -6.41 68.20 13.60
CA GLY A 17 -6.39 69.02 14.83
C GLY A 17 -7.28 68.54 15.98
N CYS A 18 -6.65 68.14 17.09
CA CYS A 18 -7.27 67.90 18.41
C CYS A 18 -7.67 69.20 19.12
N GLU A 19 -8.74 69.18 19.92
CA GLU A 19 -8.87 69.74 21.30
C GLU A 19 -10.35 69.67 21.76
N GLY A 20 -10.61 69.14 22.97
CA GLY A 20 -11.93 69.20 23.65
C GLY A 20 -12.06 70.45 24.53
N PRO A 21 -12.94 70.52 25.56
CA PRO A 21 -14.15 69.73 25.88
C PRO A 21 -15.39 70.65 26.10
N THR A 22 -16.60 70.10 26.24
CA THR A 22 -17.58 70.39 27.33
C THR A 22 -18.89 69.62 27.11
N ASP A 23 -19.35 69.00 28.19
CA ASP A 23 -20.44 68.03 28.29
C ASP A 23 -21.85 68.58 27.98
N GLY A 24 -22.69 67.67 27.48
CA GLY A 24 -24.06 67.53 28.00
C GLY A 24 -25.15 67.31 26.97
N GLU A 25 -25.37 66.07 26.51
CA GLU A 25 -26.65 65.36 26.70
C GLU A 25 -26.60 63.91 26.21
N ARG A 26 -27.14 63.01 27.05
CA ARG A 26 -27.03 61.55 26.97
C ARG A 26 -28.17 60.96 26.13
N VAL A 27 -27.84 60.02 25.23
CA VAL A 27 -28.69 58.86 24.89
C VAL A 27 -27.77 57.64 24.72
N ALA A 28 -28.14 56.53 25.35
CA ALA A 28 -27.30 55.36 25.60
C ALA A 28 -27.08 54.47 24.36
N GLU A 29 -25.82 54.21 24.02
CA GLU A 29 -25.36 53.07 23.21
C GLU A 29 -24.90 51.93 24.13
N ALA A 30 -25.35 50.71 23.83
CA ALA A 30 -24.88 49.50 24.47
C ALA A 30 -23.46 49.18 23.98
N GLY A 31 -22.52 49.09 24.93
CA GLY A 31 -21.10 48.95 24.66
C GLY A 31 -20.73 47.70 23.87
N SER A 32 -20.02 47.92 22.77
CA SER A 32 -19.04 46.97 22.25
C SER A 32 -17.96 46.78 23.32
N SER A 33 -18.02 45.67 24.04
CA SER A 33 -16.89 45.22 24.85
C SER A 33 -15.78 44.78 23.88
N THR A 34 -14.76 45.62 23.74
CA THR A 34 -13.42 45.18 23.36
C THR A 34 -13.06 44.00 24.26
N ILE A 35 -13.13 42.79 23.72
CA ILE A 35 -12.57 41.60 24.34
C ILE A 35 -11.07 41.87 24.42
N ALA A 36 -10.59 42.11 25.64
CA ALA A 36 -9.17 42.04 25.93
C ALA A 36 -8.67 40.70 25.42
N ALA A 37 -7.75 40.74 24.46
CA ALA A 37 -7.05 39.56 23.99
C ALA A 37 -6.55 38.77 25.21
N SER A 38 -7.01 37.52 25.33
CA SER A 38 -6.52 36.57 26.32
C SER A 38 -5.00 36.60 26.32
N THR A 39 -4.42 36.92 27.48
CA THR A 39 -2.98 36.93 27.75
C THR A 39 -2.44 35.55 28.12
N VAL A 40 -3.18 34.47 27.82
CA VAL A 40 -2.66 33.10 27.91
C VAL A 40 -1.81 32.86 26.67
N PRO A 41 -0.48 32.66 26.79
CA PRO A 41 0.36 32.34 25.65
C PRO A 41 -0.14 31.04 25.02
N GLY A 42 -0.36 31.05 23.70
CA GLY A 42 -0.63 29.81 22.96
C GLY A 42 0.47 28.76 23.19
N PRO A 43 0.22 27.48 22.84
CA PRO A 43 1.19 26.42 23.04
C PRO A 43 2.52 26.76 22.37
N ASN A 44 3.62 26.62 23.11
CA ASN A 44 4.94 26.92 22.60
C ASN A 44 5.40 25.87 21.56
N ALA A 45 6.50 26.14 20.86
CA ALA A 45 7.02 25.24 19.83
C ALA A 45 7.33 23.82 20.34
N GLU A 46 7.67 23.66 21.62
CA GLU A 46 7.92 22.34 22.21
C GLU A 46 6.62 21.55 22.39
N ALA A 47 5.56 22.19 22.86
CA ALA A 47 4.24 21.59 23.00
C ALA A 47 3.66 21.15 21.63
N ILE A 48 3.87 21.96 20.58
CA ILE A 48 3.48 21.61 19.20
C ILE A 48 4.25 20.37 18.71
N ARG A 49 5.57 20.32 18.91
CA ARG A 49 6.37 19.13 18.54
C ARG A 49 5.94 17.88 19.31
N ALA A 50 5.64 18.01 20.59
CA ALA A 50 5.12 16.90 21.40
C ALA A 50 3.76 16.42 20.88
N ASN A 51 2.87 17.32 20.43
CA ASN A 51 1.61 16.92 19.78
C ASN A 51 1.89 16.18 18.48
N ASN A 52 2.76 16.72 17.63
CA ASN A 52 3.13 16.09 16.36
C ASN A 52 3.72 14.69 16.57
N ARG A 53 4.54 14.49 17.62
CA ARG A 53 5.02 13.17 18.01
C ARG A 53 3.85 12.23 18.35
N GLY A 54 2.87 12.69 19.13
CA GLY A 54 1.66 11.92 19.43
C GLY A 54 0.90 11.52 18.15
N VAL A 55 0.80 12.42 17.18
CA VAL A 55 0.16 12.16 15.89
C VAL A 55 0.93 11.11 15.08
N GLY A 56 2.26 11.22 15.00
CA GLY A 56 3.08 10.21 14.33
C GLY A 56 3.04 8.84 15.01
N LEU A 57 2.91 8.78 16.34
CA LEU A 57 2.67 7.53 17.08
C LEU A 57 1.31 6.91 16.72
N MET A 58 0.27 7.73 16.55
CA MET A 58 -1.02 7.25 16.04
C MET A 58 -0.90 6.66 14.63
N GLY A 59 -0.09 7.27 13.76
CA GLY A 59 0.20 6.78 12.41
C GLY A 59 0.99 5.46 12.38
N ARG A 60 1.80 5.20 13.42
CA ARG A 60 2.49 3.92 13.68
C ARG A 60 1.63 2.90 14.42
N PHE A 61 0.35 3.20 14.67
CA PHE A 61 -0.57 2.35 15.44
C PHE A 61 -0.10 2.10 16.89
N GLU A 62 0.81 2.92 17.42
CA GLU A 62 1.33 2.86 18.79
C GLU A 62 0.42 3.64 19.76
N TYR A 63 -0.86 3.27 19.83
CA TYR A 63 -1.91 4.04 20.52
C TYR A 63 -1.63 4.28 22.01
N GLY A 64 -1.05 3.30 22.72
CA GLY A 64 -0.69 3.45 24.13
C GLY A 64 0.32 4.59 24.35
N ALA A 65 1.37 4.64 23.53
CA ALA A 65 2.37 5.70 23.57
C ALA A 65 1.78 7.05 23.14
N ALA A 66 0.86 7.06 22.17
CA ALA A 66 0.15 8.28 21.77
C ALA A 66 -0.73 8.84 22.90
N VAL A 67 -1.47 7.97 23.61
CA VAL A 67 -2.27 8.36 24.79
C VAL A 67 -1.37 9.00 25.85
N GLU A 68 -0.22 8.40 26.17
CA GLU A 68 0.72 9.00 27.11
C GLU A 68 1.23 10.38 26.65
N ALA A 69 1.57 10.52 25.37
CA ALA A 69 2.06 11.76 24.80
C ALA A 69 1.00 12.89 24.90
N PHE A 70 -0.24 12.61 24.48
CA PHE A 70 -1.32 13.59 24.54
C PHE A 70 -1.77 13.87 25.98
N ALA A 71 -1.78 12.88 26.88
CA ALA A 71 -2.17 13.08 28.27
C ALA A 71 -1.22 14.04 29.01
N ARG A 72 0.10 13.94 28.76
CA ARG A 72 1.08 14.89 29.31
C ARG A 72 0.83 16.31 28.82
N LEU A 73 0.45 16.47 27.54
CA LEU A 73 0.12 17.78 26.97
C LEU A 73 -1.16 18.37 27.55
N VAL A 74 -2.21 17.56 27.71
CA VAL A 74 -3.46 18.01 28.35
C VAL A 74 -3.21 18.42 29.79
N ALA A 75 -2.34 17.71 30.53
CA ALA A 75 -1.97 18.09 31.89
C ALA A 75 -1.20 19.42 31.96
N ALA A 76 -0.29 19.67 31.00
CA ALA A 76 0.48 20.91 30.93
C ALA A 76 -0.32 22.10 30.36
N HIS A 77 -1.28 21.82 29.49
CA HIS A 77 -2.08 22.80 28.75
C HIS A 77 -3.57 22.41 28.76
N PRO A 78 -4.26 22.50 29.91
CA PRO A 78 -5.64 22.04 30.06
C PRO A 78 -6.65 22.79 29.19
N ASP A 79 -6.32 24.01 28.74
CA ASP A 79 -7.16 24.82 27.87
C ASP A 79 -6.98 24.49 26.37
N TRP A 80 -6.05 23.60 26.02
CA TRP A 80 -5.79 23.23 24.62
C TRP A 80 -6.76 22.15 24.12
N LEU A 81 -7.99 22.56 23.81
CA LEU A 81 -9.10 21.68 23.44
C LEU A 81 -8.79 20.74 22.26
N ALA A 82 -8.06 21.21 21.25
CA ALA A 82 -7.68 20.38 20.10
C ALA A 82 -6.85 19.15 20.49
N VAL A 83 -5.96 19.28 21.50
CA VAL A 83 -5.16 18.16 22.00
C VAL A 83 -5.98 17.25 22.91
N LYS A 84 -6.97 17.79 23.64
CA LYS A 84 -7.97 16.95 24.33
C LYS A 84 -8.75 16.07 23.36
N VAL A 85 -9.13 16.59 22.19
CA VAL A 85 -9.77 15.78 21.14
C VAL A 85 -8.80 14.72 20.59
N ASN A 86 -7.52 15.06 20.38
CA ASN A 86 -6.51 14.06 19.99
C ASN A 86 -6.33 12.96 21.07
N LEU A 87 -6.35 13.33 22.36
CA LEU A 87 -6.32 12.38 23.47
C LEU A 87 -7.56 11.50 23.47
N ALA A 88 -8.75 12.05 23.24
CA ALA A 88 -9.99 11.28 23.15
C ALA A 88 -9.94 10.27 21.99
N ILE A 89 -9.46 10.68 20.81
CA ILE A 89 -9.26 9.80 19.66
C ILE A 89 -8.22 8.71 19.97
N ALA A 90 -7.08 9.09 20.55
CA ALA A 90 -6.04 8.11 20.92
C ALA A 90 -6.56 7.11 21.96
N THR A 91 -7.34 7.57 22.94
CA THR A 91 -7.96 6.73 23.96
C THR A 91 -8.98 5.80 23.34
N LEU A 92 -9.87 6.31 22.48
CA LEU A 92 -10.83 5.49 21.72
C LEU A 92 -10.13 4.38 20.93
N ASN A 93 -9.03 4.68 20.24
CA ASN A 93 -8.30 3.68 19.43
C ASN A 93 -7.39 2.76 20.26
N ARG A 94 -7.02 3.15 21.48
CA ARG A 94 -6.34 2.26 22.43
C ARG A 94 -7.28 1.19 22.99
N GLN A 95 -8.60 1.29 22.83
CA GLN A 95 -9.65 0.31 23.20
C GLN A 95 -9.39 -0.57 24.47
N GLY A 96 -8.77 0.00 25.50
CA GLY A 96 -8.70 -0.60 26.83
C GLY A 96 -10.09 -0.66 27.47
N GLU A 97 -10.27 -1.50 28.49
CA GLU A 97 -11.54 -1.57 29.22
C GLU A 97 -11.93 -0.19 29.78
N GLY A 98 -13.04 0.38 29.29
CA GLY A 98 -13.55 1.69 29.71
C GLY A 98 -12.99 2.89 28.93
N ASP A 99 -12.18 2.67 27.89
CA ASP A 99 -11.62 3.74 27.05
C ASP A 99 -12.71 4.51 26.31
N GLU A 100 -13.79 3.86 25.88
CA GLU A 100 -14.92 4.49 25.18
C GLU A 100 -15.64 5.52 26.06
N ARG A 101 -15.80 5.23 27.36
CA ARG A 101 -16.39 6.17 28.33
C ARG A 101 -15.44 7.30 28.66
N THR A 102 -14.15 6.99 28.77
CA THR A 102 -13.10 7.98 29.05
C THR A 102 -12.97 8.97 27.90
N ALA A 103 -12.94 8.47 26.65
CA ALA A 103 -12.93 9.30 25.45
C ALA A 103 -14.18 10.17 25.33
N LEU A 104 -15.36 9.63 25.70
CA LEU A 104 -16.62 10.38 25.69
C LEU A 104 -16.60 11.54 26.69
N ALA A 105 -16.14 11.29 27.92
CA ALA A 105 -15.99 12.33 28.93
C ALA A 105 -15.05 13.45 28.44
N LEU A 106 -13.93 13.11 27.80
CA LEU A 106 -12.99 14.08 27.25
C LEU A 106 -13.61 15.00 26.18
N VAL A 107 -14.41 14.45 25.25
CA VAL A 107 -15.07 15.29 24.23
C VAL A 107 -16.27 16.06 24.78
N ASP A 108 -16.96 15.53 25.78
CA ASP A 108 -18.05 16.25 26.45
C ASP A 108 -17.50 17.44 27.26
N GLU A 109 -16.32 17.32 27.89
CA GLU A 109 -15.60 18.46 28.48
C GLU A 109 -15.27 19.54 27.43
N VAL A 110 -14.80 19.13 26.24
CA VAL A 110 -14.52 20.08 25.16
C VAL A 110 -15.80 20.80 24.72
N LEU A 111 -16.91 20.08 24.57
CA LEU A 111 -18.20 20.65 24.16
C LEU A 111 -18.84 21.52 25.25
N ALA A 112 -18.53 21.30 26.53
CA ALA A 112 -18.95 22.17 27.61
C ALA A 112 -18.25 23.54 27.56
N VAL A 113 -17.00 23.58 27.10
CA VAL A 113 -16.23 24.82 26.92
C VAL A 113 -16.54 25.49 25.58
N GLU A 114 -16.60 24.72 24.50
CA GLU A 114 -16.86 25.18 23.14
C GLU A 114 -17.99 24.37 22.49
N PRO A 115 -19.27 24.78 22.70
CA PRO A 115 -20.44 24.05 22.21
C PRO A 115 -20.61 23.96 20.69
N ALA A 116 -19.75 24.63 19.91
CA ALA A 116 -19.73 24.60 18.46
C ALA A 116 -18.53 23.82 17.89
N HIS A 117 -17.70 23.20 18.75
CA HIS A 117 -16.45 22.57 18.33
C HIS A 117 -16.70 21.36 17.42
N LEU A 118 -16.53 21.56 16.11
CA LEU A 118 -16.96 20.63 15.07
C LEU A 118 -16.38 19.21 15.21
N ARG A 119 -15.06 19.07 15.43
CA ARG A 119 -14.43 17.74 15.62
C ARG A 119 -14.89 17.04 16.90
N ALA A 120 -15.22 17.80 17.94
CA ALA A 120 -15.67 17.22 19.20
C ALA A 120 -17.10 16.70 19.03
N HIS A 121 -17.97 17.43 18.32
CA HIS A 121 -19.27 16.90 17.89
C HIS A 121 -19.13 15.63 17.07
N TYR A 122 -18.24 15.60 16.09
CA TYR A 122 -18.03 14.42 15.26
C TYR A 122 -17.60 13.19 16.08
N VAL A 123 -16.58 13.33 16.93
CA VAL A 123 -16.08 12.24 17.78
C VAL A 123 -17.10 11.85 18.86
N ALA A 124 -17.84 12.81 19.42
CA ALA A 124 -18.95 12.55 20.34
C ALA A 124 -20.09 11.76 19.66
N GLY A 125 -20.42 12.09 18.41
CA GLY A 125 -21.39 11.35 17.60
C GLY A 125 -20.95 9.90 17.37
N LEU A 126 -19.68 9.70 17.00
CA LEU A 126 -19.08 8.37 16.86
C LEU A 126 -19.14 7.56 18.16
N LEU A 127 -18.67 8.12 19.28
CA LEU A 127 -18.65 7.44 20.57
C LEU A 127 -20.07 7.06 21.05
N ARG A 128 -21.05 7.94 20.86
CA ARG A 128 -22.45 7.67 21.21
C ARG A 128 -23.08 6.63 20.29
N LEU A 129 -22.75 6.65 19.01
CA LEU A 129 -23.19 5.62 18.07
C LEU A 129 -22.57 4.25 18.42
N TYR A 130 -21.28 4.22 18.77
CA TYR A 130 -20.57 3.04 19.24
C TYR A 130 -21.19 2.47 20.53
N LEU A 131 -21.58 3.34 21.45
CA LEU A 131 -22.29 3.00 22.70
C LEU A 131 -23.80 2.74 22.50
N SER A 132 -24.26 2.51 21.27
CA SER A 132 -25.65 2.19 20.93
C SER A 132 -26.67 3.25 21.36
N SER A 133 -26.30 4.54 21.28
CA SER A 133 -27.14 5.71 21.60
C SER A 133 -27.40 6.58 20.35
N PRO A 134 -28.17 6.08 19.35
CA PRO A 134 -28.30 6.71 18.04
C PRO A 134 -29.03 8.05 18.05
N LEU A 135 -29.91 8.31 19.04
CA LEU A 135 -30.66 9.56 19.12
C LEU A 135 -29.73 10.74 19.45
N GLU A 136 -28.88 10.57 20.46
CA GLU A 136 -27.88 11.57 20.81
C GLU A 136 -26.84 11.71 19.69
N ALA A 137 -26.35 10.59 19.13
CA ALA A 137 -25.40 10.61 18.02
C ALA A 137 -25.92 11.42 16.82
N MET A 138 -27.21 11.25 16.47
CA MET A 138 -27.87 11.98 15.39
C MET A 138 -27.81 13.50 15.59
N GLU A 139 -28.00 14.00 16.81
CA GLU A 139 -27.93 15.44 17.11
C GLU A 139 -26.53 16.00 16.84
N HIS A 140 -25.49 15.24 17.17
CA HIS A 140 -24.11 15.63 16.91
C HIS A 140 -23.79 15.58 15.40
N PHE A 141 -24.13 14.51 14.69
CA PHE A 141 -23.87 14.41 13.25
C PHE A 141 -24.68 15.41 12.43
N ALA A 142 -25.92 15.73 12.81
CA ALA A 142 -26.71 16.77 12.16
C ALA A 142 -26.06 18.15 12.28
N LYS A 143 -25.48 18.48 13.46
CA LYS A 143 -24.69 19.71 13.64
C LYS A 143 -23.46 19.71 12.73
N VAL A 144 -22.75 18.58 12.61
CA VAL A 144 -21.60 18.48 11.71
C VAL A 144 -22.00 18.65 10.25
N ALA A 145 -23.01 17.91 9.76
CA ALA A 145 -23.45 17.95 8.38
C ALA A 145 -24.06 19.31 7.97
N ALA A 146 -24.54 20.09 8.93
CA ALA A 146 -24.99 21.47 8.72
C ALA A 146 -23.81 22.46 8.64
N ALA A 147 -22.80 22.27 9.48
CA ALA A 147 -21.61 23.13 9.52
C ALA A 147 -20.60 22.81 8.40
N ASP A 148 -20.54 21.56 7.94
CA ASP A 148 -19.73 21.10 6.81
C ASP A 148 -20.59 20.25 5.86
N PRO A 149 -21.26 20.88 4.88
CA PRO A 149 -22.15 20.18 3.96
C PRO A 149 -21.46 19.23 2.97
N LYS A 150 -20.13 19.34 2.81
CA LYS A 150 -19.32 18.51 1.89
C LYS A 150 -18.77 17.24 2.56
N ASP A 151 -19.00 17.04 3.87
CA ASP A 151 -18.55 15.85 4.58
C ASP A 151 -19.42 14.62 4.29
N ALA A 152 -18.94 13.77 3.37
CA ALA A 152 -19.60 12.52 3.00
C ALA A 152 -19.79 11.56 4.18
N TYR A 153 -18.87 11.53 5.14
CA TYR A 153 -18.95 10.64 6.30
C TYR A 153 -19.97 11.14 7.33
N ALA A 154 -20.08 12.46 7.52
CA ALA A 154 -21.12 13.02 8.37
C ALA A 154 -22.52 12.72 7.80
N ALA A 155 -22.70 12.84 6.48
CA ALA A 155 -23.93 12.43 5.80
C ALA A 155 -24.20 10.92 5.97
N TYR A 156 -23.17 10.09 5.77
CA TYR A 156 -23.25 8.65 5.97
C TYR A 156 -23.66 8.26 7.40
N TYR A 157 -22.97 8.76 8.43
CA TYR A 157 -23.28 8.44 9.83
C TYR A 157 -24.63 9.01 10.29
N LEU A 158 -25.06 10.15 9.74
CA LEU A 158 -26.43 10.64 9.92
C LEU A 158 -27.45 9.67 9.31
N GLY A 159 -27.18 9.16 8.11
CA GLY A 159 -27.93 8.08 7.47
C GLY A 159 -27.99 6.81 8.33
N GLN A 160 -26.87 6.41 8.95
CA GLN A 160 -26.82 5.27 9.88
C GLN A 160 -27.69 5.49 11.11
N CYS A 161 -27.62 6.67 11.74
CA CYS A 161 -28.48 7.01 12.88
C CYS A 161 -29.98 6.93 12.52
N LEU A 162 -30.37 7.46 11.34
CA LEU A 162 -31.74 7.40 10.83
C LEU A 162 -32.16 5.96 10.50
N ALA A 163 -31.25 5.15 9.98
CA ALA A 163 -31.49 3.74 9.67
C ALA A 163 -31.72 2.90 10.94
N GLN A 164 -30.98 3.15 12.03
CA GLN A 164 -31.20 2.50 13.33
C GLN A 164 -32.54 2.91 13.96
N ARG A 165 -33.04 4.11 13.67
CA ARG A 165 -34.37 4.60 14.07
C ARG A 165 -35.52 4.11 13.20
N SER A 166 -35.27 3.22 12.25
CA SER A 166 -36.28 2.73 11.30
C SER A 166 -36.93 3.83 10.44
N GLU A 167 -36.15 4.85 10.03
CA GLU A 167 -36.58 5.93 9.12
C GLU A 167 -35.93 5.80 7.71
N PRO A 168 -36.23 4.74 6.94
CA PRO A 168 -35.45 4.36 5.74
C PRO A 168 -35.54 5.38 4.59
N ALA A 169 -36.62 6.13 4.46
CA ALA A 169 -36.74 7.17 3.41
C ALA A 169 -35.75 8.32 3.62
N ARG A 170 -35.58 8.76 4.87
CA ARG A 170 -34.63 9.82 5.23
C ARG A 170 -33.19 9.31 5.19
N ALA A 171 -32.96 8.09 5.67
CA ALA A 171 -31.66 7.44 5.56
C ALA A 171 -31.19 7.32 4.09
N LEU A 172 -32.07 6.90 3.18
CA LEU A 172 -31.75 6.83 1.74
C LEU A 172 -31.33 8.17 1.15
N ALA A 173 -31.95 9.28 1.57
CA ALA A 173 -31.59 10.61 1.10
C ALA A 173 -30.17 10.99 1.52
N GLU A 174 -29.81 10.73 2.78
CA GLU A 174 -28.46 10.98 3.28
C GLU A 174 -27.41 10.05 2.65
N TYR A 175 -27.73 8.78 2.39
CA TYR A 175 -26.82 7.88 1.68
C TYR A 175 -26.58 8.29 0.22
N ARG A 176 -27.63 8.75 -0.48
CA ARG A 176 -27.47 9.32 -1.83
C ARG A 176 -26.63 10.58 -1.81
N ARG A 177 -26.81 11.43 -0.80
CA ARG A 177 -25.97 12.62 -0.60
C ARG A 177 -24.52 12.23 -0.33
N ALA A 178 -24.27 11.25 0.54
CA ALA A 178 -22.94 10.75 0.82
C ALA A 178 -22.25 10.22 -0.45
N LEU A 179 -22.96 9.46 -1.30
CA LEU A 179 -22.44 9.01 -2.60
C LEU A 179 -22.24 10.11 -3.64
N ALA A 180 -23.02 11.19 -3.57
CA ALA A 180 -22.81 12.34 -4.44
C ALA A 180 -21.56 13.13 -4.04
N LEU A 181 -21.22 13.12 -2.75
CA LEU A 181 -20.04 13.79 -2.20
C LEU A 181 -18.77 12.93 -2.30
N ASP A 182 -18.90 11.62 -2.12
CA ASP A 182 -17.84 10.63 -2.30
C ASP A 182 -18.44 9.41 -3.03
N PRO A 183 -18.35 9.35 -4.38
CA PRO A 183 -18.85 8.24 -5.18
C PRO A 183 -18.25 6.88 -4.83
N TYR A 184 -17.10 6.91 -4.15
CA TYR A 184 -16.37 5.74 -3.71
C TYR A 184 -16.61 5.40 -2.23
N LEU A 185 -17.44 6.16 -1.50
CA LEU A 185 -17.88 5.79 -0.15
C LEU A 185 -18.86 4.61 -0.24
N ARG A 186 -18.29 3.42 -0.39
CA ARG A 186 -18.97 2.17 -0.66
C ARG A 186 -20.02 1.84 0.41
N SER A 187 -19.75 2.22 1.66
CA SER A 187 -20.69 2.14 2.79
C SER A 187 -22.02 2.82 2.50
N ALA A 188 -21.99 3.96 1.81
CA ALA A 188 -23.19 4.71 1.48
C ALA A 188 -24.00 4.00 0.37
N ALA A 189 -23.36 3.31 -0.58
CA ALA A 189 -24.07 2.45 -1.54
C ALA A 189 -24.78 1.28 -0.85
N TYR A 190 -24.11 0.66 0.14
CA TYR A 190 -24.73 -0.40 0.92
C TYR A 190 -25.87 0.11 1.80
N GLY A 191 -25.68 1.23 2.49
CA GLY A 191 -26.71 1.89 3.27
C GLY A 191 -27.94 2.24 2.43
N ALA A 192 -27.73 2.80 1.22
CA ALA A 192 -28.80 3.10 0.27
C ALA A 192 -29.55 1.84 -0.17
N PHE A 193 -28.82 0.76 -0.47
CA PHE A 193 -29.39 -0.55 -0.78
C PHE A 193 -30.28 -1.06 0.37
N GLN A 194 -29.79 -1.05 1.61
CA GLN A 194 -30.55 -1.50 2.79
C GLN A 194 -31.81 -0.66 3.02
N ALA A 195 -31.70 0.66 2.86
CA ALA A 195 -32.84 1.56 2.96
C ALA A 195 -33.90 1.27 1.87
N LEU A 196 -33.48 1.03 0.62
CA LEU A 196 -34.37 0.67 -0.50
C LEU A 196 -35.04 -0.70 -0.29
N GLN A 197 -34.33 -1.67 0.28
CA GLN A 197 -34.91 -2.97 0.67
C GLN A 197 -36.05 -2.80 1.68
N ARG A 198 -35.85 -1.97 2.71
CA ARG A 198 -36.88 -1.65 3.71
C ARG A 198 -38.08 -0.89 3.11
N LEU A 199 -37.84 -0.06 2.10
CA LEU A 199 -38.88 0.65 1.33
C LEU A 199 -39.55 -0.24 0.25
N ARG A 200 -39.12 -1.48 0.07
CA ARG A 200 -39.56 -2.42 -0.98
C ARG A 200 -39.39 -1.91 -2.43
N ARG A 201 -38.41 -1.05 -2.68
CA ARG A 201 -38.06 -0.51 -4.01
C ARG A 201 -36.99 -1.38 -4.68
N ARG A 202 -37.38 -2.58 -5.12
CA ARG A 202 -36.45 -3.65 -5.53
C ARG A 202 -35.58 -3.34 -6.74
N GLU A 203 -36.10 -2.66 -7.76
CA GLU A 203 -35.33 -2.33 -8.97
C GLU A 203 -34.21 -1.34 -8.67
N GLU A 204 -34.52 -0.23 -7.98
CA GLU A 204 -33.49 0.73 -7.54
C GLU A 204 -32.50 0.09 -6.55
N ALA A 205 -32.95 -0.83 -5.70
CA ALA A 205 -32.04 -1.56 -4.81
C ALA A 205 -31.01 -2.38 -5.62
N ARG A 206 -31.36 -2.93 -6.79
CA ARG A 206 -30.42 -3.65 -7.66
C ARG A 206 -29.32 -2.74 -8.19
N GLU A 207 -29.63 -1.47 -8.48
CA GLU A 207 -28.63 -0.50 -8.96
C GLU A 207 -27.60 -0.19 -7.87
N PHE A 208 -28.04 0.03 -6.63
CA PHE A 208 -27.13 0.35 -5.52
C PHE A 208 -26.32 -0.85 -5.03
N ILE A 209 -26.87 -2.08 -5.06
CA ILE A 209 -26.07 -3.27 -4.76
C ILE A 209 -25.07 -3.58 -5.88
N ALA A 210 -25.44 -3.35 -7.15
CA ALA A 210 -24.50 -3.46 -8.26
C ALA A 210 -23.41 -2.38 -8.18
N LEU A 211 -23.75 -1.15 -7.78
CA LEU A 211 -22.76 -0.10 -7.49
C LEU A 211 -21.83 -0.51 -6.35
N TYR A 212 -22.38 -0.99 -5.23
CA TYR A 212 -21.59 -1.50 -4.11
C TYR A 212 -20.66 -2.65 -4.50
N GLN A 213 -21.10 -3.55 -5.39
CA GLN A 213 -20.31 -4.67 -5.92
C GLN A 213 -19.23 -4.19 -6.91
N ARG A 214 -19.55 -3.24 -7.80
CA ARG A 214 -18.55 -2.64 -8.69
C ARG A 214 -17.48 -1.88 -7.92
N LEU A 215 -17.88 -1.16 -6.87
CA LEU A 215 -16.95 -0.49 -5.97
C LEU A 215 -16.15 -1.49 -5.11
N ALA A 216 -16.55 -2.77 -5.02
CA ALA A 216 -15.88 -3.73 -4.16
C ALA A 216 -14.44 -4.03 -4.57
N THR A 217 -14.18 -4.04 -5.88
CA THR A 217 -12.86 -4.23 -6.49
C THR A 217 -12.20 -2.91 -6.83
N ASN A 218 -12.80 -1.78 -6.41
CA ASN A 218 -12.25 -0.46 -6.67
C ASN A 218 -11.41 -0.01 -5.45
N PRO A 219 -10.09 0.13 -5.58
CA PRO A 219 -9.20 0.53 -4.48
C PRO A 219 -9.36 1.99 -3.98
N ARG A 220 -10.14 2.83 -4.68
CA ARG A 220 -10.64 4.12 -4.15
C ARG A 220 -11.81 3.93 -3.20
N ALA A 221 -12.48 2.77 -3.24
CA ALA A 221 -13.63 2.50 -2.42
C ALA A 221 -13.26 2.57 -0.93
N ARG A 222 -13.95 3.46 -0.22
CA ARG A 222 -13.75 3.69 1.20
C ARG A 222 -14.89 3.09 1.99
N LEU A 223 -14.51 2.58 3.15
CA LEU A 223 -15.43 2.06 4.17
C LEU A 223 -15.39 3.00 5.37
N ALA A 224 -16.56 3.32 5.91
CA ALA A 224 -16.76 4.24 7.03
C ALA A 224 -16.83 3.50 8.36
N GLU A 225 -15.67 3.08 8.89
CA GLU A 225 -15.58 2.12 10.00
C GLU A 225 -15.16 2.75 11.32
N PHE A 226 -15.46 2.11 12.47
CA PHE A 226 -14.85 2.42 13.79
C PHE A 226 -13.38 1.96 13.91
N LYS A 227 -12.55 2.27 12.90
CA LYS A 227 -11.11 2.02 12.87
C LYS A 227 -10.36 3.33 12.63
N TYR A 228 -9.20 3.51 13.26
CA TYR A 228 -8.32 4.65 12.99
C TYR A 228 -8.06 4.76 11.47
N THR A 229 -8.09 5.99 10.94
CA THR A 229 -8.09 6.37 9.51
C THR A 229 -9.37 6.14 8.70
N ARG A 230 -10.31 5.31 9.18
CA ARG A 230 -11.57 4.95 8.50
C ARG A 230 -12.84 5.49 9.14
N MET A 231 -12.76 6.06 10.34
CA MET A 231 -13.87 6.79 10.99
C MET A 231 -14.23 8.12 10.31
N GLY A 232 -13.65 8.42 9.15
CA GLY A 232 -13.71 9.72 8.50
C GLY A 232 -12.62 10.71 8.96
N PRO A 233 -12.38 11.77 8.16
CA PRO A 233 -11.24 12.65 8.32
C PRO A 233 -11.22 13.42 9.66
N LYS A 234 -12.40 13.75 10.21
CA LYS A 234 -12.53 14.52 11.46
C LYS A 234 -12.19 13.71 12.73
N ALA A 235 -12.16 12.38 12.63
CA ALA A 235 -11.77 11.46 13.71
C ALA A 235 -10.30 11.01 13.66
N ARG A 236 -9.47 11.64 12.81
CA ARG A 236 -8.01 11.45 12.84
C ARG A 236 -7.37 12.33 13.91
N ALA A 237 -6.29 11.86 14.53
CA ALA A 237 -5.47 12.73 15.35
C ALA A 237 -4.79 13.74 14.43
N LEU A 238 -4.94 15.03 14.72
CA LEU A 238 -4.45 16.08 13.85
C LEU A 238 -3.20 16.71 14.43
N ALA A 239 -2.22 16.95 13.57
CA ALA A 239 -1.21 17.95 13.88
C ALA A 239 -1.94 19.29 14.00
N VAL A 240 -1.88 19.92 15.17
CA VAL A 240 -2.58 21.18 15.38
C VAL A 240 -1.69 22.30 14.84
N GLY A 241 -2.16 22.99 13.80
CA GLY A 241 -1.68 24.31 13.43
C GLY A 241 -2.64 25.34 14.02
N MET A 242 -2.17 26.28 14.83
CA MET A 242 -2.98 27.46 15.09
C MET A 242 -3.04 28.28 13.80
N VAL A 243 -4.25 28.73 13.42
CA VAL A 243 -4.48 29.62 12.27
C VAL A 243 -3.82 31.00 12.47
N ALA A 244 -3.34 31.32 13.66
CA ALA A 244 -2.59 32.54 13.90
C ALA A 244 -1.11 32.35 13.55
N ALA A 245 -0.79 32.69 12.31
CA ALA A 245 0.53 32.73 11.66
C ALA A 245 1.18 31.35 11.45
N ARG A 246 1.47 31.01 10.18
CA ARG A 246 2.61 30.15 9.86
C ARG A 246 3.75 30.66 10.75
N SER A 247 4.26 29.85 11.68
CA SER A 247 5.45 30.27 12.43
C SER A 247 6.48 30.60 11.37
N GLU A 248 6.85 31.87 11.24
CA GLU A 248 7.83 32.24 10.23
C GLU A 248 9.04 31.33 10.47
N PRO A 249 9.62 30.75 9.40
CA PRO A 249 10.89 30.08 9.51
C PRO A 249 11.84 30.93 10.37
N ALA A 250 12.74 30.30 11.12
CA ALA A 250 13.80 31.06 11.80
C ALA A 250 14.43 32.06 10.83
N ALA A 251 15.01 33.19 11.23
CA ALA A 251 15.57 34.12 10.24
C ALA A 251 16.50 33.36 9.26
N ARG A 252 16.24 33.50 7.94
CA ARG A 252 17.00 32.77 6.91
C ARG A 252 18.48 33.03 7.12
N PRO A 253 19.33 31.99 7.08
CA PRO A 253 20.77 32.19 7.18
C PRO A 253 21.26 33.24 6.18
N ALA A 254 22.21 34.06 6.61
CA ALA A 254 22.77 35.10 5.75
C ALA A 254 23.57 34.48 4.60
N GLY A 255 23.40 35.02 3.39
CA GLY A 255 24.14 34.60 2.21
C GLY A 255 23.24 34.31 1.00
N PRO A 256 23.87 33.98 -0.15
CA PRO A 256 23.13 33.66 -1.36
C PRO A 256 22.49 32.27 -1.26
N LEU A 257 21.38 32.08 -1.97
CA LEU A 257 20.76 30.76 -2.12
C LEU A 257 21.62 29.81 -2.96
N PHE A 258 22.37 30.33 -3.91
CA PHE A 258 23.27 29.54 -4.75
C PHE A 258 24.66 30.15 -4.73
N VAL A 259 25.68 29.30 -4.73
CA VAL A 259 27.06 29.74 -5.01
C VAL A 259 27.15 30.15 -6.49
N GLU A 260 28.10 31.03 -6.81
CA GLU A 260 28.40 31.38 -8.20
C GLU A 260 28.67 30.12 -9.04
N ALA A 261 28.20 30.13 -10.29
CA ALA A 261 28.28 29.00 -11.18
C ALA A 261 29.73 28.55 -11.37
N ALA A 262 30.00 27.28 -11.11
CA ALA A 262 31.33 26.69 -11.31
C ALA A 262 31.26 25.55 -12.34
N PRO A 263 32.34 25.32 -13.12
CA PRO A 263 32.47 24.12 -13.92
C PRO A 263 32.33 22.86 -13.07
N LEU A 264 31.62 21.86 -13.60
CA LEU A 264 31.19 20.68 -12.84
C LEU A 264 32.31 19.67 -12.52
N LEU A 265 33.42 19.67 -13.27
CA LEU A 265 34.47 18.65 -13.17
C LEU A 265 35.45 18.87 -11.99
N ALA A 266 35.81 17.79 -11.31
CA ALA A 266 36.89 17.78 -10.32
C ALA A 266 38.25 17.87 -11.04
N THR A 267 38.98 18.98 -10.86
CA THR A 267 40.07 19.42 -11.75
C THR A 267 41.31 18.51 -11.90
N GLY A 268 41.83 18.46 -13.15
CA GLY A 268 43.22 18.28 -13.59
C GLY A 268 43.40 19.08 -14.92
N PRO A 269 44.56 19.09 -15.64
CA PRO A 269 44.73 19.80 -16.93
C PRO A 269 43.99 19.09 -18.09
N ALA A 270 42.79 18.59 -17.84
CA ALA A 270 41.92 18.01 -18.84
C ALA A 270 41.32 19.12 -19.71
N PRO A 271 41.19 18.91 -21.04
CA PRO A 271 40.53 19.85 -21.92
C PRO A 271 39.12 20.16 -21.41
N ARG A 272 38.70 21.42 -21.50
CA ARG A 272 37.37 21.85 -21.05
C ARG A 272 36.29 21.02 -21.74
N LEU A 273 35.17 20.74 -21.07
CA LEU A 273 34.02 20.05 -21.70
C LEU A 273 33.55 20.77 -22.97
N SER A 274 33.71 22.09 -23.03
CA SER A 274 33.53 22.90 -24.23
C SER A 274 34.33 22.41 -25.44
N GLU A 275 35.55 21.92 -25.25
CA GLU A 275 36.41 21.41 -26.33
C GLU A 275 36.00 20.01 -26.79
N ARG A 276 35.10 19.37 -26.04
CA ARG A 276 34.70 17.96 -26.19
C ARG A 276 33.28 17.82 -26.72
N LEU A 277 32.35 18.67 -26.32
CA LEU A 277 30.92 18.52 -26.60
C LEU A 277 30.48 19.33 -27.83
N SER A 278 29.83 18.65 -28.78
CA SER A 278 29.10 19.27 -29.90
C SER A 278 27.62 18.88 -29.84
N GLY A 279 26.74 19.88 -29.95
CA GLY A 279 25.29 19.68 -29.91
C GLY A 279 24.67 19.58 -31.31
N LYS A 280 24.85 18.50 -32.05
CA LYS A 280 24.24 18.38 -33.39
C LYS A 280 22.75 18.00 -33.32
N GLY A 281 21.90 18.98 -32.99
CA GLY A 281 20.50 19.06 -33.46
C GLY A 281 19.41 18.23 -32.77
N GLY A 282 19.63 17.66 -31.57
CA GLY A 282 18.59 17.00 -30.77
C GLY A 282 18.30 17.72 -29.43
N PRO A 283 17.22 17.38 -28.70
CA PRO A 283 17.02 17.85 -27.34
C PRO A 283 18.14 17.30 -26.43
N VAL A 284 18.65 18.12 -25.53
CA VAL A 284 19.62 17.69 -24.52
C VAL A 284 18.87 17.43 -23.22
N SER A 285 19.17 16.31 -22.58
CA SER A 285 18.68 15.97 -21.25
C SER A 285 19.84 15.76 -20.27
N ILE A 286 19.59 16.08 -19.00
CA ILE A 286 20.49 15.84 -17.87
C ILE A 286 19.64 15.10 -16.82
N THR A 287 20.00 13.87 -16.50
CA THR A 287 19.32 13.09 -15.45
C THR A 287 20.30 12.69 -14.36
N VAL A 288 19.78 12.49 -13.15
CA VAL A 288 20.52 12.16 -11.92
C VAL A 288 20.17 10.77 -11.42
N MET A 289 21.17 10.01 -10.97
CA MET A 289 21.03 8.66 -10.42
C MET A 289 22.26 8.33 -9.55
N ASP A 290 22.26 7.20 -8.84
CA ASP A 290 23.43 6.65 -8.15
C ASP A 290 23.75 5.29 -8.80
N LEU A 291 24.65 5.29 -9.79
CA LEU A 291 24.90 4.13 -10.67
C LEU A 291 25.50 2.94 -9.92
N GLU A 292 26.30 3.24 -8.90
CA GLU A 292 27.08 2.27 -8.16
C GLU A 292 26.57 2.02 -6.73
N ALA A 293 25.42 2.62 -6.37
CA ALA A 293 24.82 2.59 -5.04
C ALA A 293 25.79 3.04 -3.92
N ASP A 294 26.71 3.97 -4.24
CA ASP A 294 27.74 4.45 -3.32
C ASP A 294 27.30 5.68 -2.49
N GLY A 295 26.08 6.16 -2.74
CA GLY A 295 25.46 7.31 -2.10
C GLY A 295 25.92 8.65 -2.68
N GLN A 296 26.70 8.66 -3.77
CA GLN A 296 27.01 9.86 -4.55
C GLN A 296 26.13 9.92 -5.80
N PRO A 297 25.59 11.11 -6.15
CA PRO A 297 24.87 11.24 -7.40
C PRO A 297 25.84 11.31 -8.58
N ASP A 298 25.47 10.60 -9.63
CA ASP A 298 26.03 10.58 -10.97
C ASP A 298 25.11 11.30 -11.95
N LEU A 299 25.62 11.58 -13.16
CA LEU A 299 24.86 12.27 -14.21
C LEU A 299 25.01 11.57 -15.55
N LEU A 300 23.90 11.49 -16.28
CA LEU A 300 23.88 11.18 -17.70
C LEU A 300 23.41 12.41 -18.47
N VAL A 301 24.25 12.87 -19.39
CA VAL A 301 23.91 13.95 -20.33
C VAL A 301 23.75 13.36 -21.72
N THR A 302 22.55 13.45 -22.28
CA THR A 302 22.20 12.86 -23.59
C THR A 302 22.10 13.95 -24.67
N GLY A 303 22.10 13.54 -25.94
CA GLY A 303 21.99 14.48 -27.06
C GLY A 303 23.26 15.31 -27.32
N VAL A 304 24.39 14.91 -26.74
CA VAL A 304 25.70 15.58 -26.86
C VAL A 304 26.76 14.64 -27.43
N SER A 305 27.53 15.05 -28.44
CA SER A 305 28.59 14.20 -29.00
C SER A 305 29.97 14.63 -28.54
N HIS A 306 30.84 13.67 -28.20
CA HIS A 306 32.21 13.92 -27.79
C HIS A 306 33.18 12.83 -28.28
N GLY A 307 34.14 13.21 -29.13
CA GLY A 307 35.07 12.25 -29.74
C GLY A 307 34.39 11.27 -30.71
N GLU A 308 35.16 10.35 -31.28
CA GLU A 308 34.64 9.39 -32.25
C GLU A 308 33.74 8.34 -31.58
N GLY A 309 32.48 8.26 -32.04
CA GLY A 309 31.52 7.22 -31.63
C GLY A 309 30.91 7.37 -30.23
N ARG A 310 31.03 8.54 -29.59
CA ARG A 310 30.34 8.82 -28.31
C ARG A 310 29.30 9.91 -28.48
N HIS A 311 28.11 9.61 -27.96
CA HIS A 311 26.87 10.33 -28.21
C HIS A 311 26.14 10.77 -26.94
N ASN A 312 26.65 10.35 -25.77
CA ASN A 312 26.23 10.80 -24.45
C ASN A 312 27.47 10.97 -23.56
N LEU A 313 27.33 11.70 -22.46
CA LEU A 313 28.36 11.90 -21.44
C LEU A 313 27.88 11.32 -20.11
N VAL A 314 28.64 10.36 -19.58
CA VAL A 314 28.44 9.80 -18.23
C VAL A 314 29.44 10.46 -17.29
N LEU A 315 28.97 10.98 -16.17
CA LEU A 315 29.77 11.65 -15.17
C LEU A 315 29.56 10.98 -13.81
N ARG A 316 30.64 10.44 -13.25
CA ARG A 316 30.64 9.85 -11.91
C ARG A 316 30.86 10.89 -10.83
N GLY A 317 30.06 10.86 -9.78
CA GLY A 317 30.25 11.64 -8.58
C GLY A 317 31.55 11.22 -7.89
N VAL A 318 32.36 12.20 -7.44
CA VAL A 318 33.53 11.90 -6.60
C VAL A 318 33.35 12.42 -5.18
N SER A 319 33.78 11.61 -4.21
CA SER A 319 33.64 11.88 -2.76
C SER A 319 34.35 13.15 -2.28
N LYS A 320 35.38 13.61 -2.99
CA LYS A 320 36.10 14.87 -2.71
C LYS A 320 35.43 16.12 -3.29
N GLY A 321 34.27 15.98 -3.95
CA GLY A 321 33.57 17.08 -4.62
C GLY A 321 33.82 17.10 -6.14
N GLY A 322 32.77 17.37 -6.91
CA GLY A 322 32.80 17.42 -8.38
C GLY A 322 32.49 16.07 -9.04
N PHE A 323 32.76 16.01 -10.34
CA PHE A 323 32.47 14.85 -11.19
C PHE A 323 33.68 14.45 -12.06
N ALA A 324 33.76 13.16 -12.40
CA ALA A 324 34.76 12.59 -13.30
C ALA A 324 34.09 11.93 -14.52
N PRO A 325 34.54 12.17 -15.75
CA PRO A 325 33.98 11.50 -16.94
C PRO A 325 34.24 10.00 -16.92
N ALA A 326 33.19 9.20 -17.11
CA ALA A 326 33.26 7.76 -17.34
C ALA A 326 33.22 7.48 -18.85
N ASP A 327 34.33 7.82 -19.50
CA ASP A 327 34.49 7.84 -20.96
C ASP A 327 34.36 6.46 -21.64
N ASP A 328 34.56 5.39 -20.88
CA ASP A 328 34.45 4.00 -21.27
C ASP A 328 33.06 3.40 -21.01
N HIS A 329 32.18 4.11 -20.30
CA HIS A 329 30.85 3.62 -19.95
C HIS A 329 30.01 3.33 -21.22
N PRO A 330 29.34 2.17 -21.31
CA PRO A 330 28.63 1.75 -22.52
C PRO A 330 27.50 2.71 -22.92
N LEU A 331 26.79 3.28 -21.94
CA LEU A 331 25.76 4.29 -22.18
C LEU A 331 26.28 5.50 -22.97
N GLY A 332 27.56 5.85 -22.86
CA GLY A 332 28.18 6.93 -23.63
C GLY A 332 28.20 6.70 -25.15
N ARG A 333 28.06 5.45 -25.60
CA ARG A 333 28.14 5.06 -27.02
C ARG A 333 26.78 4.90 -27.70
N VAL A 334 25.68 4.95 -26.94
CA VAL A 334 24.33 4.79 -27.49
C VAL A 334 23.92 6.04 -28.26
N ALA A 335 23.79 5.96 -29.58
CA ALA A 335 23.45 7.11 -30.42
C ALA A 335 21.97 7.52 -30.31
N GLY A 336 21.66 8.79 -30.58
CA GLY A 336 20.28 9.25 -30.80
C GLY A 336 19.36 9.23 -29.57
N VAL A 337 19.92 9.26 -28.36
CA VAL A 337 19.16 9.31 -27.10
C VAL A 337 18.60 10.71 -26.88
N ASN A 338 17.30 10.80 -26.62
CA ASN A 338 16.57 12.03 -26.28
C ASN A 338 16.43 12.21 -24.75
N GLY A 339 16.33 11.12 -23.99
CA GLY A 339 16.16 11.12 -22.53
C GLY A 339 16.44 9.75 -21.91
N ALA A 340 16.64 9.72 -20.60
CA ALA A 340 16.89 8.50 -19.83
C ALA A 340 15.92 8.40 -18.65
N LEU A 341 15.32 7.23 -18.44
CA LEU A 341 14.41 6.93 -17.35
C LEU A 341 15.12 5.97 -16.41
N TRP A 342 15.32 6.39 -15.16
CA TRP A 342 15.98 5.59 -14.13
C TRP A 342 14.95 4.90 -13.23
N GLY A 343 15.17 3.62 -12.98
CA GLY A 343 14.33 2.77 -12.13
C GLY A 343 14.89 1.36 -12.09
N ASP A 344 14.72 0.66 -10.98
CA ASP A 344 14.99 -0.77 -10.83
C ASP A 344 13.79 -1.54 -11.37
N PHE A 345 13.86 -2.02 -12.62
CA PHE A 345 12.71 -2.63 -13.28
C PHE A 345 12.60 -4.12 -12.99
N ASP A 346 13.69 -4.80 -12.61
CA ASP A 346 13.67 -6.23 -12.27
C ASP A 346 13.74 -6.52 -10.77
N ASN A 347 13.65 -5.46 -9.94
CA ASN A 347 13.63 -5.49 -8.48
C ASN A 347 14.86 -6.22 -7.90
N ASP A 348 16.02 -6.04 -8.53
CA ASP A 348 17.28 -6.69 -8.12
C ASP A 348 18.12 -5.86 -7.13
N GLY A 349 17.68 -4.63 -6.84
CA GLY A 349 18.34 -3.66 -5.96
C GLY A 349 19.33 -2.74 -6.69
N HIS A 350 19.49 -2.87 -8.01
CA HIS A 350 20.32 -2.02 -8.84
C HIS A 350 19.46 -1.12 -9.73
N THR A 351 19.85 0.15 -9.86
CA THR A 351 19.13 1.08 -10.74
C THR A 351 19.47 0.82 -12.19
N ASP A 352 18.45 0.57 -13.01
CA ASP A 352 18.53 0.37 -14.46
C ASP A 352 18.19 1.64 -15.23
N VAL A 353 18.30 1.56 -16.57
CA VAL A 353 17.94 2.69 -17.44
C VAL A 353 17.22 2.30 -18.71
N TYR A 354 16.11 2.98 -18.97
CA TYR A 354 15.44 3.00 -20.26
C TYR A 354 15.79 4.29 -21.02
N LEU A 355 16.37 4.15 -22.21
CA LEU A 355 16.80 5.23 -23.08
C LEU A 355 15.75 5.47 -24.18
N CYS A 356 15.07 6.61 -24.12
CA CYS A 356 14.20 7.12 -25.17
C CYS A 356 15.05 7.61 -26.34
N ARG A 357 14.77 7.18 -27.56
CA ARG A 357 15.61 7.40 -28.74
C ARG A 357 14.83 7.88 -29.96
N ARG A 358 15.59 8.44 -30.91
CA ARG A 358 15.19 8.56 -32.32
C ARG A 358 15.43 7.22 -33.01
N GLY A 359 14.34 6.49 -33.26
CA GLY A 359 14.37 5.08 -33.62
C GLY A 359 14.28 4.19 -32.38
N GLU A 360 14.58 2.90 -32.55
CA GLU A 360 14.42 1.89 -31.49
C GLU A 360 15.00 2.32 -30.12
N ASN A 361 14.17 2.36 -29.09
CA ASN A 361 14.57 2.64 -27.71
C ASN A 361 15.49 1.54 -27.15
N ARG A 362 16.15 1.81 -26.01
CA ARG A 362 17.06 0.83 -25.39
C ARG A 362 16.83 0.67 -23.90
N LEU A 363 16.66 -0.57 -23.42
CA LEU A 363 16.67 -0.90 -21.99
C LEU A 363 18.01 -1.54 -21.62
N TRP A 364 18.70 -0.93 -20.66
CA TRP A 364 19.97 -1.41 -20.14
C TRP A 364 19.81 -1.76 -18.67
N ARG A 365 20.09 -3.03 -18.34
CA ARG A 365 20.12 -3.54 -16.97
C ARG A 365 21.50 -3.34 -16.35
N ASN A 366 21.53 -2.90 -15.09
CA ASN A 366 22.72 -2.82 -14.26
C ASN A 366 22.89 -4.12 -13.46
N ALA A 367 23.76 -5.01 -13.92
CA ALA A 367 23.99 -6.30 -13.26
C ALA A 367 24.93 -6.22 -12.03
N GLY A 368 25.18 -5.01 -11.51
CA GLY A 368 26.13 -4.75 -10.44
C GLY A 368 27.59 -4.71 -10.91
N ASP A 369 28.49 -4.29 -10.01
CA ASP A 369 29.95 -4.23 -10.23
C ASP A 369 30.39 -3.49 -11.52
N GLY A 370 29.57 -2.52 -11.97
CA GLY A 370 29.80 -1.74 -13.19
C GLY A 370 29.51 -2.48 -14.50
N VAL A 371 28.82 -3.62 -14.45
CA VAL A 371 28.42 -4.41 -15.61
C VAL A 371 27.03 -3.97 -16.10
N TRP A 372 26.96 -3.50 -17.34
CA TRP A 372 25.71 -3.07 -17.97
C TRP A 372 25.38 -3.94 -19.19
N VAL A 373 24.15 -4.43 -19.26
CA VAL A 373 23.67 -5.35 -20.29
C VAL A 373 22.49 -4.72 -21.04
N ASP A 374 22.60 -4.59 -22.36
CA ASP A 374 21.46 -4.21 -23.22
C ASP A 374 20.50 -5.39 -23.31
N VAL A 375 19.32 -5.25 -22.69
CA VAL A 375 18.26 -6.28 -22.65
C VAL A 375 17.07 -5.91 -23.53
N THR A 376 17.24 -4.95 -24.45
CA THR A 376 16.14 -4.40 -25.28
C THR A 376 15.41 -5.47 -26.09
N GLU A 377 16.17 -6.31 -26.80
CA GLU A 377 15.61 -7.36 -27.65
C GLU A 377 14.93 -8.45 -26.80
N GLU A 378 15.57 -8.82 -25.68
CA GLU A 378 15.03 -9.82 -24.75
C GLU A 378 13.70 -9.35 -24.15
N SER A 379 13.62 -8.08 -23.76
CA SER A 379 12.45 -7.50 -23.10
C SER A 379 11.33 -7.04 -24.03
N GLY A 380 11.61 -6.86 -25.33
CA GLY A 380 10.61 -6.48 -26.32
C GLY A 380 10.19 -5.01 -26.25
N VAL A 381 11.00 -4.16 -25.63
CA VAL A 381 10.68 -2.76 -25.30
C VAL A 381 11.27 -1.74 -26.28
N GLY A 382 11.74 -2.19 -27.45
CA GLY A 382 12.37 -1.31 -28.44
C GLY A 382 11.45 -0.22 -29.00
N ASN A 383 10.13 -0.34 -28.85
CA ASN A 383 9.14 0.67 -29.26
C ASN A 383 9.23 1.13 -30.73
N GLY A 384 9.76 0.30 -31.64
CA GLY A 384 9.79 0.57 -33.08
C GLY A 384 10.66 1.77 -33.49
N ASP A 385 10.42 2.32 -34.68
CA ASP A 385 11.22 3.41 -35.27
C ASP A 385 10.73 4.82 -34.91
N PHE A 386 9.93 4.98 -33.85
CA PHE A 386 9.41 6.28 -33.43
C PHE A 386 10.51 7.19 -32.84
N ASP A 387 10.24 8.49 -32.85
CA ASP A 387 10.98 9.48 -32.06
C ASP A 387 10.37 9.54 -30.65
N THR A 388 10.82 8.65 -29.76
CA THR A 388 10.43 8.69 -28.35
C THR A 388 11.15 9.85 -27.69
N VAL A 389 10.38 10.88 -27.34
CA VAL A 389 10.90 12.17 -26.88
C VAL A 389 10.95 12.26 -25.36
N ASP A 390 10.09 11.51 -24.65
CA ASP A 390 10.04 11.45 -23.19
C ASP A 390 9.31 10.17 -22.72
N GLY A 391 9.38 9.88 -21.42
CA GLY A 391 8.70 8.73 -20.82
C GLY A 391 8.71 8.79 -19.28
N ALA A 392 8.12 7.78 -18.63
CA ALA A 392 8.20 7.61 -17.18
C ALA A 392 8.09 6.13 -16.77
N PHE A 393 8.82 5.76 -15.72
CA PHE A 393 8.62 4.55 -14.93
C PHE A 393 7.65 4.82 -13.78
N PHE A 394 6.67 3.93 -13.56
CA PHE A 394 5.79 3.88 -12.40
C PHE A 394 5.00 2.56 -12.37
N ASP A 395 4.44 2.17 -11.24
CA ASP A 395 3.59 0.97 -11.12
C ASP A 395 2.15 1.32 -11.57
N ALA A 396 1.77 0.92 -12.80
CA ALA A 396 0.52 1.37 -13.41
C ALA A 396 -0.68 0.50 -13.05
N ASP A 397 -0.44 -0.78 -12.70
CA ASP A 397 -1.48 -1.77 -12.41
C ASP A 397 -1.49 -2.31 -10.97
N HIS A 398 -0.61 -1.75 -10.12
CA HIS A 398 -0.46 -2.06 -8.71
C HIS A 398 -0.07 -3.52 -8.45
N ASP A 399 0.61 -4.16 -9.40
CA ASP A 399 1.18 -5.50 -9.23
C ASP A 399 2.57 -5.47 -8.56
N GLY A 400 3.14 -4.29 -8.31
CA GLY A 400 4.43 -4.07 -7.66
C GLY A 400 5.64 -3.99 -8.61
N ASP A 401 5.45 -4.07 -9.92
CA ASP A 401 6.50 -3.92 -10.93
C ASP A 401 6.49 -2.51 -11.55
N LEU A 402 7.67 -2.00 -11.96
CA LEU A 402 7.73 -0.72 -12.69
C LEU A 402 7.35 -0.92 -14.16
N ASP A 403 6.28 -0.25 -14.57
CA ASP A 403 5.78 -0.15 -15.94
C ASP A 403 6.33 1.09 -16.66
N LEU A 404 6.18 1.12 -17.99
CA LEU A 404 6.64 2.23 -18.83
C LEU A 404 5.48 2.92 -19.55
N PHE A 405 5.41 4.24 -19.41
CA PHE A 405 4.64 5.08 -20.32
C PHE A 405 5.59 5.91 -21.20
N LEU A 406 5.41 5.83 -22.52
CA LEU A 406 6.26 6.43 -23.52
C LEU A 406 5.48 7.43 -24.37
N VAL A 407 6.03 8.62 -24.57
CA VAL A 407 5.46 9.62 -25.48
C VAL A 407 6.30 9.80 -26.74
N ASN A 408 5.63 9.79 -27.88
CA ASN A 408 6.26 9.80 -29.19
C ASN A 408 5.94 11.09 -29.95
N GLY A 409 6.99 11.73 -30.48
CA GLY A 409 6.89 12.99 -31.21
C GLY A 409 6.30 12.85 -32.60
N ASP A 410 6.39 11.66 -33.19
CA ASP A 410 5.99 11.34 -34.57
C ASP A 410 5.05 10.12 -34.68
N GLY A 411 4.63 9.56 -33.53
CA GLY A 411 3.85 8.32 -33.47
C GLY A 411 2.88 8.27 -32.28
N PRO A 412 2.16 7.15 -32.09
CA PRO A 412 1.27 6.95 -30.95
C PRO A 412 2.08 6.77 -29.65
N ASN A 413 1.53 7.20 -28.52
CA ASN A 413 2.10 6.91 -27.20
C ASN A 413 1.91 5.41 -26.84
N ALA A 414 2.73 4.88 -25.93
CA ALA A 414 2.69 3.48 -25.53
C ALA A 414 2.69 3.33 -24.01
N LEU A 415 1.84 2.43 -23.49
CA LEU A 415 1.91 1.91 -22.12
C LEU A 415 2.39 0.46 -22.22
N LEU A 416 3.41 0.10 -21.44
CA LEU A 416 4.01 -1.23 -21.41
C LEU A 416 4.03 -1.71 -19.96
N HIS A 417 3.31 -2.79 -19.68
CA HIS A 417 3.31 -3.43 -18.36
C HIS A 417 4.48 -4.40 -18.25
N ASN A 418 5.27 -4.26 -17.21
CA ASN A 418 6.29 -5.22 -16.84
C ASN A 418 5.62 -6.49 -16.29
N THR A 419 6.26 -7.64 -16.48
CA THR A 419 5.73 -8.92 -15.99
C THR A 419 6.77 -9.68 -15.16
N LEU A 420 7.87 -9.01 -14.81
CA LEU A 420 9.01 -9.52 -14.03
C LEU A 420 9.60 -10.86 -14.53
N ASN A 421 9.32 -11.24 -15.78
CA ASN A 421 9.93 -12.40 -16.45
C ASN A 421 10.98 -11.99 -17.48
N GLY A 422 11.43 -10.73 -17.39
CA GLY A 422 12.33 -10.09 -18.35
C GLY A 422 11.63 -9.49 -19.56
N ARG A 423 10.28 -9.54 -19.66
CA ARG A 423 9.50 -8.96 -20.77
C ARG A 423 8.42 -8.00 -20.31
N PHE A 424 8.02 -7.15 -21.25
CA PHE A 424 6.88 -6.26 -21.12
C PHE A 424 5.74 -6.65 -22.07
N ARG A 425 4.50 -6.40 -21.66
CA ARG A 425 3.29 -6.57 -22.46
C ARG A 425 2.64 -5.20 -22.75
N PRO A 426 2.07 -4.97 -23.94
CA PRO A 426 1.34 -3.73 -24.21
C PRO A 426 0.12 -3.57 -23.29
N GLY A 427 -0.05 -2.38 -22.72
CA GLY A 427 -1.24 -1.95 -21.99
C GLY A 427 -2.30 -1.34 -22.91
N GLU A 428 -3.52 -1.18 -22.40
CA GLU A 428 -4.61 -0.51 -23.13
C GLU A 428 -4.70 0.97 -22.74
N LEU A 429 -4.70 1.86 -23.75
CA LEU A 429 -5.06 3.27 -23.61
C LEU A 429 -6.37 3.52 -24.38
N GLU A 430 -7.18 4.48 -23.92
CA GLU A 430 -8.45 4.83 -24.57
C GLU A 430 -8.29 5.02 -26.09
N LYS A 431 -9.00 4.20 -26.88
CA LYS A 431 -8.89 4.17 -28.34
C LYS A 431 -9.34 5.49 -28.97
N GLY A 432 -8.51 6.04 -29.87
CA GLY A 432 -8.86 7.22 -30.68
C GLY A 432 -8.44 8.58 -30.10
N ARG A 433 -7.76 8.60 -28.94
CA ARG A 433 -7.26 9.83 -28.30
C ARG A 433 -5.73 10.00 -28.29
N GLY A 434 -4.97 9.04 -28.84
CA GLY A 434 -3.52 9.12 -29.05
C GLY A 434 -3.17 9.48 -30.50
N GLY A 435 -2.34 10.51 -30.68
CA GLY A 435 -1.83 10.94 -31.99
C GLY A 435 -0.54 11.72 -31.82
N GLY A 436 0.38 11.58 -32.78
CA GLY A 436 1.75 12.10 -32.69
C GLY A 436 1.86 13.60 -32.44
N GLY A 437 3.01 14.01 -31.91
CA GLY A 437 3.28 15.38 -31.49
C GLY A 437 3.25 15.58 -29.98
N SER A 438 3.16 14.51 -29.19
CA SER A 438 3.42 14.53 -27.75
C SER A 438 4.88 14.86 -27.46
N PHE A 439 5.17 15.54 -26.34
CA PHE A 439 6.55 15.92 -25.98
C PHE A 439 6.89 15.86 -24.50
N LEU A 440 5.91 15.64 -23.62
CA LEU A 440 6.11 15.56 -22.18
C LEU A 440 5.06 14.62 -21.57
N VAL A 441 5.48 13.81 -20.59
CA VAL A 441 4.58 12.98 -19.79
C VAL A 441 4.81 13.17 -18.29
N ILE A 442 3.79 13.45 -17.49
CA ILE A 442 3.95 13.60 -16.04
C ILE A 442 2.98 12.64 -15.33
N PRO A 443 3.48 11.58 -14.66
CA PRO A 443 2.69 10.82 -13.71
C PRO A 443 2.48 11.62 -12.42
N ALA A 444 1.26 11.64 -11.88
CA ALA A 444 0.90 12.27 -10.61
C ALA A 444 -0.45 11.74 -10.10
N ASP A 445 -0.72 11.81 -8.80
CA ASP A 445 -2.04 11.48 -8.24
C ASP A 445 -2.93 12.75 -8.21
N LEU A 446 -3.55 13.11 -9.33
CA LEU A 446 -4.24 14.40 -9.51
C LEU A 446 -5.58 14.49 -8.80
N ASP A 447 -6.18 13.35 -8.47
CA ASP A 447 -7.47 13.27 -7.79
C ASP A 447 -7.42 12.65 -6.39
N ARG A 448 -6.20 12.45 -5.88
CA ARG A 448 -5.88 12.10 -4.49
C ARG A 448 -6.48 10.77 -4.08
N ASP A 449 -6.43 9.82 -5.00
CA ASP A 449 -7.00 8.51 -4.81
C ASP A 449 -5.94 7.42 -4.65
N ARG A 450 -4.66 7.74 -4.89
CA ARG A 450 -3.44 6.91 -4.78
C ARG A 450 -3.07 6.12 -6.04
N ASP A 451 -3.74 6.31 -7.16
CA ASP A 451 -3.22 5.79 -8.42
C ASP A 451 -2.55 6.87 -9.27
N ALA A 452 -1.61 6.42 -10.10
CA ALA A 452 -0.84 7.33 -10.94
C ALA A 452 -1.68 7.72 -12.16
N ASP A 453 -2.22 8.94 -12.16
CA ASP A 453 -2.75 9.57 -13.36
C ASP A 453 -1.61 10.01 -14.28
N VAL A 454 -1.90 10.21 -15.56
CA VAL A 454 -0.89 10.60 -16.55
C VAL A 454 -1.30 11.86 -17.30
N ILE A 455 -0.50 12.92 -17.18
CA ILE A 455 -0.58 14.12 -18.02
C ILE A 455 0.30 13.93 -19.25
N VAL A 456 -0.22 14.19 -20.45
CA VAL A 456 0.56 14.26 -21.69
C VAL A 456 0.39 15.63 -22.34
N LEU A 457 1.52 16.34 -22.56
CA LEU A 457 1.52 17.57 -23.35
C LEU A 457 1.84 17.28 -24.82
N ASN A 458 1.14 18.01 -25.68
CA ASN A 458 1.23 17.96 -27.14
C ASN A 458 1.71 19.30 -27.66
N ARG A 459 2.49 19.31 -28.76
CA ARG A 459 3.04 20.54 -29.36
C ARG A 459 1.96 21.58 -29.64
N THR A 460 0.76 21.12 -29.94
CA THR A 460 -0.45 21.92 -30.02
C THR A 460 -1.56 21.24 -29.20
N PRO A 461 -2.39 22.00 -28.48
CA PRO A 461 -3.60 21.47 -27.86
C PRO A 461 -4.48 20.70 -28.88
N PRO A 462 -5.28 19.73 -28.43
CA PRO A 462 -5.53 19.45 -27.03
C PRO A 462 -4.42 18.61 -26.37
N HIS A 463 -4.07 18.92 -25.13
CA HIS A 463 -3.29 18.05 -24.23
C HIS A 463 -4.17 16.89 -23.75
N ARG A 464 -3.62 16.01 -22.91
CA ARG A 464 -4.36 14.86 -22.36
C ARG A 464 -4.10 14.69 -20.87
N VAL A 465 -5.15 14.35 -20.15
CA VAL A 465 -5.07 13.78 -18.80
C VAL A 465 -5.77 12.43 -18.82
N TYR A 466 -5.03 11.39 -18.48
CA TYR A 466 -5.50 10.03 -18.35
C TYR A 466 -5.67 9.73 -16.86
N VAL A 467 -6.92 9.60 -16.41
CA VAL A 467 -7.23 9.22 -15.04
C VAL A 467 -7.16 7.71 -14.93
N ASN A 468 -6.36 7.21 -13.99
CA ASN A 468 -6.22 5.79 -13.75
C ASN A 468 -7.41 5.27 -12.92
N ASP A 469 -7.88 4.07 -13.19
CA ASP A 469 -8.89 3.39 -12.38
C ASP A 469 -8.34 2.17 -11.60
N ARG A 470 -7.01 2.04 -11.62
CA ARG A 470 -6.14 0.97 -11.13
C ARG A 470 -6.13 -0.34 -11.91
N LEU A 471 -7.17 -0.66 -12.68
CA LEU A 471 -7.31 -2.00 -13.30
C LEU A 471 -7.01 -1.96 -14.80
N TRP A 472 -5.80 -1.52 -15.15
CA TRP A 472 -5.34 -1.32 -16.53
C TRP A 472 -6.17 -0.34 -17.35
N SER A 473 -7.13 0.39 -16.76
CA SER A 473 -7.94 1.34 -17.50
C SER A 473 -7.56 2.76 -17.18
N TYR A 474 -7.24 3.47 -18.26
CA TYR A 474 -7.07 4.90 -18.26
C TYR A 474 -8.21 5.53 -19.04
N HIS A 475 -8.84 6.54 -18.47
CA HIS A 475 -9.97 7.24 -19.08
C HIS A 475 -9.81 8.76 -18.99
N ALA A 476 -10.42 9.48 -19.92
CA ALA A 476 -10.48 10.93 -19.84
C ALA A 476 -11.50 11.42 -18.79
N SER A 477 -11.22 12.57 -18.16
CA SER A 477 -12.16 13.26 -17.27
C SER A 477 -12.46 14.69 -17.75
N PRO A 478 -13.74 15.13 -17.75
CA PRO A 478 -14.12 16.48 -18.14
C PRO A 478 -13.59 17.56 -17.17
N ASP A 479 -13.15 17.16 -15.97
CA ASP A 479 -12.58 18.09 -14.98
C ASP A 479 -11.31 18.78 -15.48
N PHE A 480 -10.66 18.23 -16.51
CA PHE A 480 -9.43 18.74 -17.12
C PHE A 480 -9.64 19.40 -18.47
N ASP A 481 -10.87 19.50 -19.00
CA ASP A 481 -11.15 20.01 -20.37
C ASP A 481 -10.54 21.40 -20.61
N ALA A 482 -10.60 22.28 -19.61
CA ALA A 482 -10.04 23.64 -19.71
C ALA A 482 -8.51 23.62 -19.80
N PHE A 483 -7.85 22.75 -19.04
CA PHE A 483 -6.42 22.52 -19.09
C PHE A 483 -6.02 21.88 -20.43
N GLU A 484 -6.74 20.84 -20.87
CA GLU A 484 -6.47 20.16 -22.14
C GLU A 484 -6.53 21.11 -23.33
N ALA A 485 -7.43 22.09 -23.32
CA ALA A 485 -7.59 23.06 -24.40
C ALA A 485 -6.57 24.21 -24.38
N ALA A 486 -5.88 24.45 -23.27
CA ALA A 486 -5.01 25.60 -23.10
C ALA A 486 -3.59 25.35 -23.64
N PRO A 487 -2.90 26.36 -24.21
CA PRO A 487 -1.51 26.22 -24.62
C PRO A 487 -0.57 25.98 -23.43
N ALA A 488 0.25 24.93 -23.48
CA ALA A 488 1.36 24.72 -22.55
C ALA A 488 2.66 24.39 -23.29
N LEU A 489 3.73 25.12 -22.95
CA LEU A 489 5.10 24.89 -23.42
C LEU A 489 5.85 23.91 -22.51
N SER A 490 5.45 23.84 -21.24
CA SER A 490 6.04 23.01 -20.20
C SER A 490 5.07 22.95 -19.02
N ALA A 491 5.19 21.93 -18.16
CA ALA A 491 4.39 21.81 -16.95
C ALA A 491 5.20 21.18 -15.81
N ALA A 492 4.83 21.48 -14.57
CA ALA A 492 5.28 20.75 -13.38
C ALA A 492 4.09 20.58 -12.43
N VAL A 493 4.10 19.49 -11.65
CA VAL A 493 3.07 19.19 -10.66
C VAL A 493 3.67 19.32 -9.26
N GLY A 494 2.93 19.91 -8.34
CA GLY A 494 3.36 20.04 -6.95
C GLY A 494 2.28 20.67 -6.09
N ASP A 495 2.35 20.42 -4.78
CA ASP A 495 1.44 20.96 -3.76
C ASP A 495 2.18 22.07 -3.00
N VAL A 496 2.04 23.31 -3.49
CA VAL A 496 2.86 24.44 -3.03
C VAL A 496 2.32 25.03 -1.72
N ASP A 497 1.02 24.92 -1.48
CA ASP A 497 0.38 25.44 -0.27
C ASP A 497 0.20 24.39 0.85
N ALA A 498 0.53 23.13 0.56
CA ALA A 498 0.45 21.97 1.42
C ALA A 498 -0.98 21.66 1.89
N ASP A 499 -1.99 21.89 1.05
CA ASP A 499 -3.39 21.58 1.33
C ASP A 499 -3.76 20.09 1.10
N GLY A 500 -2.87 19.37 0.41
CA GLY A 500 -3.01 17.96 0.08
C GLY A 500 -3.59 17.67 -1.31
N TRP A 501 -3.82 18.69 -2.14
CA TRP A 501 -4.20 18.58 -3.54
C TRP A 501 -3.08 19.11 -4.42
N PRO A 502 -2.57 18.32 -5.37
CA PRO A 502 -1.52 18.81 -6.25
C PRO A 502 -2.08 19.83 -7.26
N GLU A 503 -1.33 20.89 -7.51
CA GLU A 503 -1.60 21.81 -8.60
C GLU A 503 -0.74 21.52 -9.83
N ILE A 504 -1.31 21.78 -11.01
CA ILE A 504 -0.55 21.76 -12.26
C ILE A 504 -0.08 23.19 -12.54
N HIS A 505 1.21 23.40 -12.70
CA HIS A 505 1.80 24.68 -13.08
C HIS A 505 2.25 24.60 -14.53
N THR A 506 1.66 25.42 -15.42
CA THR A 506 2.03 25.46 -16.83
C THR A 506 2.70 26.76 -17.22
N LEU A 507 3.73 26.64 -18.04
CA LEU A 507 4.27 27.78 -18.76
C LEU A 507 3.56 27.90 -20.11
N THR A 508 2.95 29.06 -20.38
CA THR A 508 2.30 29.37 -21.67
C THR A 508 3.07 30.47 -22.41
N PRO A 509 2.79 30.70 -23.70
CA PRO A 509 3.36 31.85 -24.42
C PRO A 509 3.04 33.22 -23.77
N GLU A 510 1.96 33.30 -22.99
CA GLU A 510 1.48 34.52 -22.33
C GLU A 510 1.96 34.67 -20.87
N GLY A 511 2.53 33.62 -20.28
CA GLY A 511 3.05 33.65 -18.92
C GLY A 511 2.81 32.36 -18.14
N LEU A 512 2.90 32.44 -16.81
CA LEU A 512 2.71 31.31 -15.90
C LEU A 512 1.24 31.19 -15.49
N VAL A 513 0.73 29.96 -15.51
CA VAL A 513 -0.64 29.61 -15.09
C VAL A 513 -0.57 28.48 -14.06
N ARG A 514 -1.29 28.64 -12.95
CA ARG A 514 -1.60 27.57 -11.99
C ARG A 514 -2.97 27.01 -12.31
N TRP A 515 -3.11 25.70 -12.27
CA TRP A 515 -4.38 24.99 -12.38
C TRP A 515 -4.64 24.29 -11.06
N SER A 516 -5.73 24.68 -10.41
CA SER A 516 -6.17 24.12 -9.14
C SER A 516 -7.66 23.79 -9.21
N ARG A 517 -8.15 22.94 -8.30
CA ARG A 517 -9.57 22.57 -8.27
C ARG A 517 -10.43 23.76 -7.81
N ASP A 518 -11.50 24.05 -8.55
CA ASP A 518 -12.54 24.99 -8.16
C ASP A 518 -13.49 24.38 -7.12
N GLU A 519 -14.51 25.14 -6.67
CA GLU A 519 -15.48 24.65 -5.68
C GLU A 519 -16.30 23.43 -6.17
N GLU A 520 -16.38 23.24 -7.49
CA GLU A 520 -17.01 22.13 -8.19
C GLU A 520 -16.04 20.97 -8.48
N GLY A 521 -14.75 21.11 -8.17
CA GLY A 521 -13.72 20.10 -8.36
C GLY A 521 -13.02 20.11 -9.72
N ARG A 522 -13.36 21.03 -10.62
CA ARG A 522 -12.74 21.14 -11.96
C ARG A 522 -11.43 21.93 -11.87
N PHE A 523 -10.47 21.62 -12.74
CA PHE A 523 -9.22 22.38 -12.81
C PHE A 523 -9.44 23.74 -13.48
N ALA A 524 -9.37 24.80 -12.69
CA ALA A 524 -9.52 26.18 -13.13
C ALA A 524 -8.17 26.89 -13.22
N PRO A 525 -7.96 27.73 -14.26
CA PRO A 525 -6.71 28.47 -14.42
C PRO A 525 -6.66 29.75 -13.57
N GLU A 526 -5.54 29.96 -12.91
CA GLU A 526 -5.14 31.23 -12.31
C GLU A 526 -3.85 31.73 -12.97
N ARG A 527 -3.86 32.96 -13.47
CA ARG A 527 -2.63 33.60 -13.99
C ARG A 527 -1.78 34.09 -12.83
N LEU A 528 -0.49 33.77 -12.88
CA LEU A 528 0.46 34.13 -11.84
C LEU A 528 1.36 35.31 -12.28
N PRO A 529 1.00 36.57 -11.96
CA PRO A 529 1.81 37.73 -12.32
C PRO A 529 3.13 37.77 -11.54
N CYS A 530 4.21 38.09 -12.24
CA CYS A 530 5.53 38.27 -11.65
C CYS A 530 5.76 39.72 -11.20
N VAL A 531 6.32 39.94 -10.00
CA VAL A 531 6.49 41.28 -9.38
C VAL A 531 7.86 41.45 -8.68
N GLY A 532 8.54 42.60 -8.86
CA GLY A 532 9.80 42.98 -8.17
C GLY A 532 10.63 44.10 -8.86
N GLU A 533 11.51 44.81 -8.13
CA GLU A 533 12.50 45.75 -8.70
C GLU A 533 13.65 44.98 -9.38
N GLY A 534 14.08 45.43 -10.57
CA GLY A 534 15.04 44.69 -11.40
C GLY A 534 14.40 43.65 -12.32
N ALA A 535 13.08 43.78 -12.58
CA ALA A 535 12.27 42.99 -13.50
C ALA A 535 12.71 43.07 -14.98
N PHE A 536 13.99 42.80 -15.28
CA PHE A 536 14.33 42.14 -16.54
C PHE A 536 13.60 40.80 -16.52
N SER A 537 12.66 40.68 -17.44
CA SER A 537 11.35 40.17 -17.11
C SER A 537 11.32 38.65 -16.96
N CYS A 538 10.61 38.13 -15.96
CA CYS A 538 10.21 36.72 -15.95
C CYS A 538 9.61 36.33 -17.31
N LEU A 539 8.94 37.27 -17.99
CA LEU A 539 8.39 37.15 -19.35
C LEU A 539 9.45 37.04 -20.48
N GLU A 540 10.64 37.61 -20.34
CA GLU A 540 11.74 37.51 -21.33
C GLU A 540 12.44 36.15 -21.26
N ILE A 541 12.35 35.46 -20.13
CA ILE A 541 12.89 34.11 -19.94
C ILE A 541 11.98 33.10 -20.65
N PHE A 542 10.70 33.35 -20.86
CA PHE A 542 9.79 32.32 -21.39
C PHE A 542 9.91 32.15 -22.92
N GLY A 543 10.03 30.90 -23.37
CA GLY A 543 10.15 30.60 -24.80
C GLY A 543 10.17 29.10 -25.11
N PRO A 544 10.18 28.71 -26.40
CA PRO A 544 10.20 27.31 -26.82
C PRO A 544 11.43 26.56 -26.27
N GLY A 545 11.21 25.36 -25.72
CA GLY A 545 12.26 24.55 -25.08
C GLY A 545 12.50 24.89 -23.60
N ALA A 546 11.55 25.55 -22.94
CA ALA A 546 11.62 25.79 -21.51
C ALA A 546 11.39 24.52 -20.69
N GLN A 547 12.10 24.41 -19.57
CA GLN A 547 11.98 23.32 -18.60
C GLN A 547 11.53 23.88 -17.26
N MET A 548 10.74 23.09 -16.55
CA MET A 548 10.18 23.40 -15.23
C MET A 548 10.57 22.30 -14.27
N ALA A 549 10.79 22.63 -13.01
CA ALA A 549 10.92 21.65 -11.92
C ALA A 549 10.38 22.23 -10.61
N MET A 550 9.91 21.38 -9.70
CA MET A 550 9.52 21.77 -8.34
C MET A 550 10.62 21.39 -7.35
N SER A 551 11.09 22.34 -6.54
CA SER A 551 12.16 22.08 -5.57
C SER A 551 12.19 23.13 -4.46
N ASP A 552 12.25 22.72 -3.20
CA ASP A 552 12.54 23.62 -2.08
C ASP A 552 14.02 24.02 -2.12
N VAL A 553 14.30 25.26 -2.51
CA VAL A 553 15.68 25.72 -2.73
C VAL A 553 16.24 26.59 -1.62
N ASP A 554 15.40 27.06 -0.69
CA ASP A 554 15.88 27.82 0.47
C ASP A 554 15.76 27.07 1.80
N GLY A 555 15.12 25.92 1.81
CA GLY A 555 14.98 25.00 2.95
C GLY A 555 13.85 25.38 3.88
N ASP A 556 12.98 26.30 3.48
CA ASP A 556 11.79 26.64 4.24
C ASP A 556 10.68 25.59 4.10
N GLY A 557 10.87 24.59 3.23
CA GLY A 557 10.01 23.47 2.90
C GLY A 557 8.63 23.84 2.36
N THR A 558 8.54 24.99 1.71
CA THR A 558 7.62 25.21 0.61
C THR A 558 8.44 25.09 -0.69
N PRO A 559 8.00 24.30 -1.69
CA PRO A 559 8.77 24.12 -2.92
C PRO A 559 8.68 25.34 -3.86
N GLU A 560 9.79 25.69 -4.50
CA GLU A 560 9.86 26.73 -5.52
C GLU A 560 9.70 26.14 -6.91
N LEU A 561 9.19 26.98 -7.81
CA LEU A 561 9.19 26.66 -9.22
C LEU A 561 10.52 27.08 -9.85
N LEU A 562 11.26 26.12 -10.36
CA LEU A 562 12.45 26.34 -11.18
C LEU A 562 12.02 26.45 -12.64
N ILE A 563 12.38 27.54 -13.31
CA ILE A 563 12.12 27.71 -14.75
C ILE A 563 13.42 28.01 -15.48
N GLY A 564 13.72 27.18 -16.48
CA GLY A 564 14.88 27.28 -17.34
C GLY A 564 14.47 27.55 -18.77
N SER A 565 15.22 28.38 -19.46
CA SER A 565 14.99 28.72 -20.86
C SER A 565 16.28 28.98 -21.60
N ARG A 566 16.20 29.34 -22.88
CA ARG A 566 17.39 29.64 -23.69
C ARG A 566 18.30 30.74 -23.14
N TRP A 567 17.79 31.61 -22.26
CA TRP A 567 18.51 32.77 -21.73
C TRP A 567 19.10 32.56 -20.34
N GLY A 568 18.79 31.46 -19.69
CA GLY A 568 19.18 31.19 -18.30
C GLY A 568 18.05 30.54 -17.52
N TRP A 569 18.11 30.63 -16.19
CA TRP A 569 17.10 30.02 -15.32
C TRP A 569 16.83 30.86 -14.08
N SER A 570 15.68 30.62 -13.44
CA SER A 570 15.26 31.28 -12.21
C SER A 570 14.58 30.33 -11.24
N ALA A 571 14.76 30.59 -9.94
CA ALA A 571 13.95 30.02 -8.87
C ALA A 571 12.89 31.02 -8.45
N LEU A 572 11.63 30.61 -8.51
CA LEU A 572 10.47 31.47 -8.35
C LEU A 572 9.63 31.01 -7.16
N ARG A 573 9.40 31.92 -6.21
CA ARG A 573 8.49 31.71 -5.08
C ARG A 573 7.10 32.14 -5.48
N ILE A 574 6.13 31.24 -5.35
CA ILE A 574 4.71 31.57 -5.39
C ILE A 574 4.32 32.09 -4.00
N THR A 575 3.79 33.31 -3.95
CA THR A 575 3.32 33.93 -2.72
C THR A 575 1.82 34.16 -2.82
N GLU A 576 1.07 33.51 -1.93
CA GLU A 576 -0.37 33.70 -1.79
C GLU A 576 -0.68 35.13 -1.32
N GLY A 577 -1.54 35.84 -2.06
CA GLY A 577 -1.99 37.19 -1.73
C GLY A 577 -3.39 37.25 -1.10
N PRO A 578 -3.81 38.41 -0.57
CA PRO A 578 -5.15 38.58 -0.01
C PRO A 578 -6.23 38.35 -1.08
N LYS A 579 -7.31 37.62 -0.74
CA LYS A 579 -8.43 37.30 -1.63
C LYS A 579 -8.10 36.36 -2.81
N GLY A 580 -7.07 35.51 -2.67
CA GLY A 580 -6.76 34.47 -3.66
C GLY A 580 -6.11 34.99 -4.94
N SER A 581 -5.36 36.10 -4.86
CA SER A 581 -4.50 36.55 -5.96
C SER A 581 -3.06 36.18 -5.65
N SER A 582 -2.52 35.14 -6.30
CA SER A 582 -1.13 34.75 -6.10
C SER A 582 -0.20 35.53 -6.99
N ILE A 583 0.98 35.82 -6.45
CA ILE A 583 2.05 36.52 -7.18
C ILE A 583 3.31 35.69 -7.16
N VAL A 584 4.17 35.91 -8.14
CA VAL A 584 5.44 35.22 -8.24
C VAL A 584 6.59 36.19 -8.07
N ARG A 585 7.57 35.80 -7.25
CA ARG A 585 8.78 36.59 -6.99
C ARG A 585 10.03 35.77 -7.28
N PRO A 586 11.00 36.30 -8.03
CA PRO A 586 12.27 35.61 -8.20
C PRO A 586 13.07 35.63 -6.89
N LEU A 587 13.48 34.45 -6.43
CA LEU A 587 14.45 34.30 -5.33
C LEU A 587 15.89 34.26 -5.86
N PHE A 588 16.06 33.78 -7.09
CA PHE A 588 17.33 33.68 -7.77
C PHE A 588 17.12 33.71 -9.28
N THR A 589 18.02 34.38 -9.99
CA THR A 589 18.05 34.39 -11.46
C THR A 589 19.50 34.34 -11.94
N ALA A 590 19.81 33.39 -12.81
CA ALA A 590 21.08 33.29 -13.51
C ALA A 590 20.84 33.48 -15.01
N LEU A 591 21.35 34.58 -15.56
CA LEU A 591 21.27 34.89 -16.99
C LEU A 591 22.55 34.49 -17.72
N MET A 592 22.40 34.06 -18.97
CA MET A 592 23.52 33.76 -19.85
C MET A 592 24.19 35.05 -20.35
N PRO A 593 25.52 35.06 -20.52
CA PRO A 593 26.22 36.18 -21.14
C PRO A 593 25.75 36.38 -22.59
N LYS A 594 25.88 37.60 -23.11
CA LYS A 594 25.47 37.93 -24.49
C LYS A 594 26.09 36.95 -25.49
N GLY A 595 25.24 36.31 -26.31
CA GLY A 595 25.66 35.32 -27.30
C GLY A 595 25.64 33.86 -26.81
N GLY A 596 25.55 33.63 -25.49
CA GLY A 596 25.40 32.29 -24.91
C GLY A 596 23.96 31.79 -24.93
N ARG A 597 23.79 30.46 -24.88
CA ARG A 597 22.48 29.78 -24.84
C ARG A 597 22.47 28.74 -23.73
N PHE A 598 21.38 28.68 -22.99
CA PHE A 598 21.11 27.63 -22.01
C PHE A 598 20.22 26.55 -22.63
N TRP A 599 20.55 25.28 -22.39
CA TRP A 599 19.97 24.14 -23.11
C TRP A 599 19.03 23.29 -22.25
N GLY A 600 19.28 23.23 -20.95
CA GLY A 600 18.49 22.46 -20.01
C GLY A 600 19.11 22.44 -18.63
N MET A 601 18.35 21.95 -17.66
CA MET A 601 18.76 21.86 -16.27
C MET A 601 18.15 20.68 -15.55
N THR A 602 18.77 20.30 -14.43
CA THR A 602 18.20 19.36 -13.48
C THR A 602 18.57 19.76 -12.05
N PRO A 603 17.66 19.63 -11.07
CA PRO A 603 18.01 19.69 -9.65
C PRO A 603 18.98 18.56 -9.29
N LEU A 604 20.01 18.87 -8.48
CA LEU A 604 21.04 17.90 -8.08
C LEU A 604 21.23 17.87 -6.56
N LEU A 605 21.01 16.72 -5.92
CA LEU A 605 21.20 16.54 -4.48
C LEU A 605 22.61 16.01 -4.16
N ARG A 606 23.58 16.91 -3.93
CA ARG A 606 24.95 16.52 -3.50
C ARG A 606 25.12 16.32 -1.99
N SER A 607 24.29 16.96 -1.18
CA SER A 607 24.38 16.95 0.27
C SER A 607 22.99 16.98 0.88
N PRO A 608 22.60 15.96 1.67
CA PRO A 608 21.33 15.96 2.38
C PRO A 608 21.10 17.16 3.29
N GLU A 609 22.15 17.83 3.76
CA GLU A 609 22.03 19.03 4.62
C GLU A 609 21.70 20.30 3.84
N ALA A 610 22.13 20.39 2.58
CA ALA A 610 22.08 21.62 1.80
C ALA A 610 20.91 21.68 0.80
N GLY A 611 20.26 20.55 0.54
CA GLY A 611 19.20 20.42 -0.46
C GLY A 611 19.74 20.47 -1.89
N HIS A 612 18.85 20.71 -2.86
CA HIS A 612 19.18 20.69 -4.28
C HIS A 612 20.04 21.89 -4.72
N GLY A 613 21.18 21.61 -5.35
CA GLY A 613 21.79 22.53 -6.31
C GLY A 613 21.10 22.44 -7.67
N VAL A 614 21.60 23.16 -8.67
CA VAL A 614 21.14 23.04 -10.06
C VAL A 614 22.34 22.81 -10.97
N VAL A 615 22.25 21.79 -11.83
CA VAL A 615 23.19 21.61 -12.94
C VAL A 615 22.52 22.06 -14.22
N GLY A 616 23.24 22.80 -15.05
CA GLY A 616 22.74 23.23 -16.36
C GLY A 616 23.81 23.17 -17.43
N LEU A 617 23.33 23.02 -18.67
CA LEU A 617 24.17 22.98 -19.87
C LEU A 617 24.05 24.28 -20.66
N MET A 618 25.18 24.85 -21.07
CA MET A 618 25.21 26.11 -21.82
C MET A 618 26.25 26.16 -22.94
N SER A 619 26.10 27.06 -23.91
CA SER A 619 27.11 27.39 -24.92
C SER A 619 27.76 28.76 -24.65
N GLY A 620 29.04 28.91 -25.04
CA GLY A 620 29.81 30.16 -24.91
C GLY A 620 29.32 31.34 -25.78
N ALA A 621 29.90 32.53 -25.56
CA ALA A 621 29.50 33.81 -26.17
C ALA A 621 29.77 33.94 -27.70
N GLU A 622 30.59 33.07 -28.27
CA GLU A 622 30.91 33.04 -29.71
C GLU A 622 30.07 32.00 -30.50
N GLY A 623 28.75 32.01 -30.31
CA GLY A 623 27.76 31.76 -31.37
C GLY A 623 27.76 30.44 -32.18
N GLY A 624 28.48 29.39 -31.77
CA GLY A 624 28.47 28.07 -32.41
C GLY A 624 27.93 26.96 -31.51
N VAL A 625 27.52 25.83 -32.10
CA VAL A 625 27.09 24.61 -31.38
C VAL A 625 28.28 23.75 -30.89
N ASP A 626 29.49 24.22 -31.16
CA ASP A 626 30.76 23.71 -30.69
C ASP A 626 31.15 24.52 -29.45
N GLY A 627 31.39 23.89 -28.29
CA GLY A 627 31.69 24.64 -27.06
C GLY A 627 30.65 24.59 -25.94
N LEU A 628 30.12 23.41 -25.58
CA LEU A 628 29.17 23.30 -24.46
C LEU A 628 29.86 23.11 -23.08
N ASP A 629 29.43 23.87 -22.09
CA ASP A 629 29.89 23.77 -20.71
C ASP A 629 28.78 23.33 -19.76
N LEU A 630 29.13 22.42 -18.83
CA LEU A 630 28.28 22.03 -17.71
C LEU A 630 28.64 22.85 -16.48
N LEU A 631 27.68 23.63 -16.01
CA LEU A 631 27.81 24.48 -14.83
C LEU A 631 26.98 23.94 -13.68
N HIS A 632 27.52 24.08 -12.48
CA HIS A 632 26.87 23.75 -11.23
C HIS A 632 26.67 25.01 -10.41
N TRP A 633 25.40 25.32 -10.12
CA TRP A 633 25.01 26.24 -9.06
C TRP A 633 24.81 25.42 -7.79
N SER A 634 25.89 25.27 -7.01
CA SER A 634 25.82 24.55 -5.74
C SER A 634 24.95 25.29 -4.72
N ALA A 635 24.36 24.54 -3.79
CA ALA A 635 23.61 25.10 -2.68
C ALA A 635 24.48 26.09 -1.87
N GLY A 636 23.96 27.31 -1.68
CA GLY A 636 24.63 28.39 -0.96
C GLY A 636 24.41 28.34 0.55
N PRO A 637 25.22 29.06 1.34
CA PRO A 637 25.10 29.08 2.81
C PRO A 637 23.85 29.82 3.31
N GLY A 638 23.12 30.53 2.44
CA GLY A 638 21.93 31.29 2.80
C GLY A 638 20.66 30.46 2.93
N ARG A 639 20.75 29.14 3.12
CA ARG A 639 19.60 28.22 3.17
C ARG A 639 19.41 27.66 4.56
N TYR A 640 18.18 27.29 4.91
CA TYR A 640 17.94 26.40 6.05
C TYR A 640 18.52 25.02 5.78
N ARG A 641 18.65 24.25 6.87
CA ARG A 641 19.06 22.85 6.78
C ARG A 641 17.94 21.98 6.22
N PHE A 642 18.35 20.98 5.46
CA PHE A 642 17.52 19.92 4.93
C PHE A 642 17.77 18.59 5.65
N LEU A 643 16.90 17.62 5.39
CA LEU A 643 17.25 16.20 5.38
C LEU A 643 16.90 15.62 4.00
N ALA A 644 17.30 14.40 3.71
CA ALA A 644 16.88 13.68 2.50
C ALA A 644 16.20 12.37 2.85
N LEU A 645 15.14 12.02 2.11
CA LEU A 645 14.42 10.76 2.24
C LEU A 645 14.61 9.92 0.97
N ALA A 646 15.05 8.68 1.11
CA ALA A 646 15.05 7.70 0.02
C ALA A 646 14.06 6.60 0.37
N PHE A 647 13.12 6.34 -0.54
CA PHE A 647 12.12 5.29 -0.42
C PHE A 647 12.58 4.05 -1.16
N SER A 648 12.27 2.88 -0.62
CA SER A 648 12.53 1.59 -1.25
C SER A 648 11.42 0.63 -0.82
N GLY A 649 10.80 -0.04 -1.79
CA GLY A 649 9.89 -1.16 -1.53
C GLY A 649 10.59 -2.24 -0.72
N MET A 650 9.84 -3.14 -0.07
CA MET A 650 10.49 -4.15 0.79
C MET A 650 11.27 -5.20 -0.03
N GLU A 651 12.60 -5.11 0.03
CA GLU A 651 13.56 -6.11 -0.50
C GLU A 651 13.86 -7.26 0.49
N ASP A 652 12.88 -7.71 1.29
CA ASP A 652 13.09 -8.93 2.09
C ASP A 652 12.89 -10.14 1.18
N VAL A 653 14.00 -10.61 0.58
CA VAL A 653 14.07 -11.81 -0.28
C VAL A 653 13.41 -13.04 0.39
N GLY A 654 13.37 -13.05 1.73
CA GLY A 654 12.71 -14.07 2.53
C GLY A 654 11.22 -13.85 2.77
N LYS A 655 10.56 -12.88 2.13
CA LYS A 655 9.12 -12.59 2.29
C LYS A 655 8.39 -12.33 0.99
N ALA A 656 9.09 -12.11 -0.14
CA ALA A 656 8.55 -12.10 -1.50
C ALA A 656 7.25 -11.28 -1.65
N MET A 657 7.27 -10.06 -1.09
CA MET A 657 6.23 -9.04 -1.25
C MET A 657 6.48 -8.25 -2.55
N ARG A 658 5.42 -7.64 -3.09
CA ARG A 658 5.45 -6.97 -4.40
C ARG A 658 5.11 -5.49 -4.24
N SER A 659 6.16 -4.69 -4.17
CA SER A 659 6.17 -3.22 -4.18
C SER A 659 7.42 -2.81 -4.95
N ASN A 660 7.34 -1.74 -5.74
CA ASN A 660 8.46 -1.40 -6.62
C ASN A 660 9.69 -0.98 -5.80
N ALA A 661 10.84 -1.60 -6.08
CA ALA A 661 12.06 -1.42 -5.28
C ALA A 661 12.57 0.03 -5.28
N SER A 662 12.25 0.79 -6.33
CA SER A 662 12.59 2.21 -6.46
C SER A 662 11.76 3.17 -5.61
N GLY A 663 10.65 2.70 -5.01
CA GLY A 663 9.72 3.53 -4.26
C GLY A 663 9.03 4.63 -5.09
N ILE A 664 9.03 4.52 -6.42
CA ILE A 664 8.42 5.49 -7.32
C ILE A 664 6.90 5.49 -7.12
N GLY A 665 6.32 6.69 -7.06
CA GLY A 665 4.90 6.89 -6.76
C GLY A 665 4.55 6.91 -5.26
N THR A 666 5.55 6.82 -4.38
CA THR A 666 5.34 7.01 -2.94
C THR A 666 5.01 8.47 -2.63
N ARG A 667 3.88 8.71 -1.95
CA ARG A 667 3.51 10.04 -1.46
C ARG A 667 3.97 10.24 -0.02
N LEU A 668 4.42 11.46 0.29
CA LEU A 668 4.85 11.84 1.64
C LEU A 668 4.18 13.13 2.11
N ALA A 669 3.85 13.19 3.39
CA ALA A 669 3.46 14.39 4.12
C ALA A 669 4.35 14.56 5.35
N ALA A 670 5.33 15.46 5.23
CA ALA A 670 6.34 15.75 6.23
C ALA A 670 5.91 16.91 7.14
N ARG A 671 6.08 16.74 8.45
CA ARG A 671 5.68 17.71 9.47
C ARG A 671 6.87 18.32 10.21
N VAL A 672 6.96 19.65 10.23
CA VAL A 672 7.90 20.42 11.07
C VAL A 672 7.15 21.52 11.81
N GLY A 673 6.96 21.38 13.13
CA GLY A 673 6.24 22.37 13.92
C GLY A 673 4.81 22.56 13.41
N THR A 674 4.48 23.76 12.92
CA THR A 674 3.16 24.03 12.32
C THR A 674 3.14 23.91 10.79
N ARG A 675 4.27 23.60 10.15
CA ARG A 675 4.43 23.54 8.70
C ARG A 675 4.30 22.12 8.18
N TRP A 676 3.66 22.00 7.02
CA TRP A 676 3.58 20.77 6.24
C TRP A 676 4.40 20.96 4.96
N THR A 677 5.02 19.87 4.52
CA THR A 677 5.60 19.73 3.18
C THR A 677 5.01 18.46 2.60
N ILE A 678 4.35 18.55 1.45
CA ILE A 678 3.74 17.43 0.75
C ILE A 678 4.49 17.25 -0.56
N ALA A 679 4.85 16.02 -0.89
CA ALA A 679 5.54 15.67 -2.12
C ALA A 679 5.20 14.25 -2.54
N GLU A 680 5.47 13.95 -3.80
CA GLU A 680 5.32 12.62 -4.39
C GLU A 680 6.66 12.21 -5.00
N ASN A 681 7.04 10.95 -4.83
CA ASN A 681 8.27 10.38 -5.38
C ASN A 681 8.07 9.94 -6.84
N PHE A 682 7.44 10.80 -7.63
CA PHE A 682 7.43 10.73 -9.09
C PHE A 682 8.57 11.63 -9.64
N ARG A 683 8.63 11.80 -10.97
CA ARG A 683 9.48 12.82 -11.57
C ARG A 683 8.99 14.23 -11.17
N ASP A 684 9.91 15.12 -10.81
CA ASP A 684 9.64 16.49 -10.36
C ASP A 684 10.01 17.56 -11.40
N HIS A 685 10.45 17.16 -12.59
CA HIS A 685 10.91 18.03 -13.67
C HIS A 685 10.32 17.68 -15.04
N SER A 686 10.30 18.65 -15.94
CA SER A 686 9.77 18.52 -17.31
C SER A 686 10.82 18.44 -18.42
N GLY A 687 12.11 18.45 -18.06
CA GLY A 687 13.16 18.08 -19.00
C GLY A 687 13.04 16.59 -19.39
N PRO A 688 13.35 16.18 -20.64
CA PRO A 688 13.19 14.79 -21.06
C PRO A 688 13.89 13.80 -20.12
N GLY A 689 13.25 12.68 -19.81
CA GLY A 689 13.76 11.69 -18.88
C GLY A 689 13.24 11.84 -17.45
N GLN A 690 13.68 10.93 -16.58
CA GLN A 690 13.28 10.83 -15.19
C GLN A 690 14.51 10.50 -14.35
N SER A 691 14.88 11.41 -13.44
CA SER A 691 15.94 11.18 -12.46
C SER A 691 15.44 10.28 -11.31
N LEU A 692 16.35 9.54 -10.68
CA LEU A 692 16.08 8.78 -9.46
C LEU A 692 17.03 9.27 -8.36
N GLN A 693 16.54 10.13 -7.48
CA GLN A 693 17.32 10.71 -6.39
C GLN A 693 16.48 10.85 -5.12
N PRO A 694 17.10 10.89 -3.91
CA PRO A 694 16.38 11.11 -2.67
C PRO A 694 15.63 12.46 -2.65
N VAL A 695 14.48 12.52 -1.98
CA VAL A 695 13.67 13.73 -1.85
C VAL A 695 14.18 14.60 -0.69
N PRO A 696 14.70 15.82 -0.93
CA PRO A 696 15.11 16.72 0.13
C PRO A 696 13.92 17.44 0.77
N ILE A 697 13.92 17.55 2.10
CA ILE A 697 12.89 18.23 2.88
C ILE A 697 13.53 19.35 3.71
N GLY A 698 13.17 20.60 3.42
CA GLY A 698 13.62 21.74 4.20
C GLY A 698 13.00 21.79 5.59
N LEU A 699 13.83 22.09 6.59
CA LEU A 699 13.43 22.06 8.00
C LEU A 699 13.12 23.46 8.56
N GLY A 700 13.26 24.54 7.79
CA GLY A 700 12.90 25.90 8.22
C GLY A 700 13.60 26.34 9.52
N GLY A 701 14.81 25.82 9.76
CA GLY A 701 15.60 26.07 10.98
C GLY A 701 15.41 25.04 12.11
N ALA A 702 14.52 24.05 11.96
CA ALA A 702 14.40 22.96 12.93
C ALA A 702 15.57 21.97 12.84
N ALA A 703 15.94 21.38 13.98
CA ALA A 703 17.01 20.39 14.05
C ALA A 703 16.61 19.00 13.53
N ARG A 704 15.30 18.75 13.39
CA ARG A 704 14.73 17.48 12.95
C ARG A 704 13.32 17.66 12.42
N LEU A 705 12.90 16.71 11.61
CA LEU A 705 11.50 16.49 11.25
C LEU A 705 10.73 15.89 12.43
N ASP A 706 9.48 16.32 12.66
CA ASP A 706 8.67 15.75 13.74
C ASP A 706 8.18 14.35 13.37
N PHE A 707 7.57 14.22 12.19
CA PHE A 707 7.24 12.95 11.56
C PHE A 707 7.04 13.11 10.05
N VAL A 708 7.07 12.00 9.31
CA VAL A 708 6.58 11.89 7.93
C VAL A 708 5.52 10.80 7.87
N ALA A 709 4.37 11.12 7.28
CA ALA A 709 3.36 10.14 6.88
C ALA A 709 3.61 9.75 5.43
N ILE A 710 3.52 8.46 5.13
CA ILE A 710 3.91 7.87 3.84
C ILE A 710 2.75 7.01 3.34
N ASP A 711 2.35 7.24 2.10
CA ASP A 711 1.44 6.39 1.36
C ASP A 711 2.25 5.74 0.23
N TRP A 712 2.51 4.44 0.36
CA TRP A 712 3.21 3.64 -0.64
C TRP A 712 2.29 3.34 -1.84
N SER A 713 2.88 3.13 -3.02
CA SER A 713 2.14 2.90 -4.27
C SER A 713 1.26 1.65 -4.21
N ASP A 714 1.63 0.66 -3.41
CA ASP A 714 0.86 -0.59 -3.19
C ASP A 714 -0.28 -0.44 -2.15
N GLY A 715 -0.43 0.75 -1.55
CA GLY A 715 -1.48 1.07 -0.59
C GLY A 715 -1.12 0.84 0.88
N VAL A 716 0.14 0.54 1.19
CA VAL A 716 0.64 0.54 2.56
C VAL A 716 0.76 1.98 3.08
N PHE A 717 0.12 2.27 4.23
CA PHE A 717 0.32 3.52 4.96
C PHE A 717 1.36 3.33 6.05
N GLN A 718 2.39 4.17 6.10
CA GLN A 718 3.47 4.12 7.08
C GLN A 718 3.69 5.50 7.70
N SER A 719 4.27 5.55 8.90
CA SER A 719 4.67 6.81 9.52
C SER A 719 6.01 6.65 10.22
N GLU A 720 6.90 7.62 10.01
CA GLU A 720 8.24 7.63 10.59
C GLU A 720 8.44 8.85 11.49
N LEU A 721 9.06 8.65 12.65
CA LEU A 721 9.21 9.67 13.68
C LEU A 721 10.61 10.28 13.69
N ALA A 722 10.70 11.56 14.09
CA ALA A 722 11.90 12.21 14.63
C ALA A 722 13.20 12.03 13.80
N ARG A 723 13.18 12.42 12.52
CA ARG A 723 14.34 12.26 11.60
C ARG A 723 15.28 13.47 11.65
N GLU A 724 16.56 13.22 11.91
CA GLU A 724 17.59 14.27 12.09
C GLU A 724 17.93 15.02 10.80
N ALA A 725 18.20 16.33 10.92
CA ALA A 725 18.73 17.15 9.84
C ALA A 725 20.10 16.64 9.33
N GLY A 726 20.42 16.97 8.08
CA GLY A 726 21.74 16.76 7.48
C GLY A 726 22.08 15.32 7.14
N ARG A 727 21.10 14.41 7.13
CA ARG A 727 21.29 12.99 6.82
C ARG A 727 20.35 12.53 5.73
N LEU A 728 20.80 11.54 4.98
CA LEU A 728 19.95 10.68 4.17
C LEU A 728 19.30 9.63 5.08
N HIS A 729 17.98 9.59 5.10
CA HIS A 729 17.20 8.54 5.78
C HIS A 729 16.61 7.62 4.72
N ARG A 730 17.09 6.38 4.67
CA ARG A 730 16.46 5.32 3.86
C ARG A 730 15.26 4.79 4.63
N ILE A 731 14.09 4.83 3.99
CA ILE A 731 12.84 4.32 4.53
C ILE A 731 12.44 3.15 3.65
N THR A 732 12.47 1.96 4.23
CA THR A 732 11.94 0.75 3.62
C THR A 732 10.49 0.59 4.06
N GLU A 733 9.66 0.15 3.13
CA GLU A 733 8.28 -0.20 3.41
C GLU A 733 8.18 -1.24 4.55
N THR A 734 7.20 -1.10 5.44
CA THR A 734 6.96 -2.07 6.52
C THR A 734 6.00 -3.17 6.10
N GLN A 735 6.35 -4.42 6.38
CA GLN A 735 5.51 -5.59 6.08
C GLN A 735 4.24 -5.56 6.92
N ARG A 736 3.10 -5.46 6.24
CA ARG A 736 1.80 -5.82 6.80
C ARG A 736 1.38 -7.11 6.15
N GLN A 737 1.46 -8.21 6.88
CA GLN A 737 1.01 -9.48 6.32
C GLN A 737 -0.52 -9.44 6.16
N LEU A 738 -0.95 -9.26 4.91
CA LEU A 738 -2.33 -8.95 4.55
C LEU A 738 -3.29 -10.13 4.79
N SER A 739 -2.82 -11.39 4.76
CA SER A 739 -3.73 -12.54 4.96
C SER A 739 -3.08 -13.81 5.55
N SER A 740 -3.83 -14.50 6.44
CA SER A 740 -3.62 -15.90 6.82
C SER A 740 -4.84 -16.43 7.55
N CYS A 741 -5.08 -17.74 7.41
CA CYS A 741 -6.22 -18.41 8.01
C CYS A 741 -6.26 -18.32 9.55
N PRO A 742 -7.45 -18.47 10.15
CA PRO A 742 -7.62 -18.58 11.60
C PRO A 742 -6.67 -19.60 12.23
N VAL A 743 -6.22 -19.31 13.45
CA VAL A 743 -5.33 -20.21 14.20
C VAL A 743 -6.02 -20.87 15.39
N LEU A 744 -5.65 -22.11 15.66
CA LEU A 744 -6.22 -22.94 16.71
C LEU A 744 -5.22 -23.13 17.86
N PHE A 745 -5.68 -22.89 19.09
CA PHE A 745 -4.98 -23.23 20.31
C PHE A 745 -5.77 -24.25 21.14
N ALA A 746 -5.05 -25.11 21.85
CA ALA A 746 -5.62 -26.10 22.74
C ALA A 746 -4.85 -26.19 24.06
N TRP A 747 -5.53 -26.61 25.13
CA TRP A 747 -4.88 -26.85 26.42
C TRP A 747 -4.07 -28.14 26.40
N ASP A 748 -2.79 -28.07 26.79
CA ASP A 748 -1.87 -29.21 26.79
C ASP A 748 -1.66 -29.85 28.19
N GLY A 749 -2.26 -29.27 29.22
CA GLY A 749 -2.07 -29.64 30.63
C GLY A 749 -1.46 -28.54 31.49
N GLY A 750 -0.77 -27.57 30.89
CA GLY A 750 -0.15 -26.44 31.59
C GLY A 750 -0.43 -25.07 30.97
N LYS A 751 -0.50 -24.98 29.64
CA LYS A 751 -0.79 -23.73 28.93
C LYS A 751 -1.59 -23.94 27.65
N TYR A 752 -2.00 -22.85 27.01
CA TYR A 752 -2.56 -22.90 25.66
C TYR A 752 -1.45 -22.99 24.64
N ARG A 753 -1.40 -24.09 23.88
CA ARG A 753 -0.41 -24.34 22.84
C ARG A 753 -1.03 -24.14 21.47
N PHE A 754 -0.29 -23.49 20.57
CA PHE A 754 -0.63 -23.40 19.15
C PHE A 754 -0.65 -24.80 18.53
N VAL A 755 -1.74 -25.13 17.84
CA VAL A 755 -1.94 -26.43 17.17
C VAL A 755 -1.56 -26.29 15.69
N THR A 756 -2.32 -25.50 14.94
CA THR A 756 -2.13 -25.18 13.51
C THR A 756 -3.11 -24.05 13.13
N ASP A 757 -3.01 -23.52 11.92
CA ASP A 757 -4.10 -22.79 11.26
C ASP A 757 -5.25 -23.72 10.84
N PHE A 758 -6.41 -23.19 10.45
CA PHE A 758 -7.55 -23.98 9.97
C PHE A 758 -8.51 -23.15 9.12
N LEU A 759 -9.39 -23.84 8.38
CA LEU A 759 -10.31 -23.32 7.37
C LEU A 759 -9.69 -22.68 6.12
N GLY A 760 -8.36 -22.70 5.95
CA GLY A 760 -7.74 -22.22 4.70
C GLY A 760 -8.22 -22.93 3.44
N VAL A 761 -8.65 -24.18 3.58
CA VAL A 761 -9.30 -24.95 2.51
C VAL A 761 -10.67 -24.42 2.11
N GLY A 762 -11.28 -23.59 2.96
CA GLY A 762 -12.55 -22.88 2.80
C GLY A 762 -12.41 -21.41 2.42
N GLY A 763 -11.21 -20.97 2.01
CA GLY A 763 -10.94 -19.60 1.58
C GLY A 763 -11.83 -19.16 0.41
N MET A 764 -12.49 -18.02 0.56
CA MET A 764 -13.40 -17.43 -0.42
C MET A 764 -12.72 -16.31 -1.19
N GLY A 765 -13.04 -16.19 -2.48
CA GLY A 765 -12.61 -15.04 -3.27
C GLY A 765 -11.13 -14.98 -3.60
N TYR A 766 -10.37 -16.00 -3.23
CA TYR A 766 -8.95 -16.14 -3.57
C TYR A 766 -8.75 -16.20 -5.09
N ALA A 767 -7.99 -15.27 -5.67
CA ALA A 767 -7.77 -15.18 -7.11
C ALA A 767 -6.83 -16.30 -7.59
N LEU A 768 -7.14 -16.90 -8.74
CA LEU A 768 -6.33 -17.98 -9.33
C LEU A 768 -5.37 -17.50 -10.42
N GLY A 769 -5.25 -16.18 -10.62
CA GLY A 769 -4.42 -15.57 -11.65
C GLY A 769 -5.23 -14.67 -12.59
N PRO A 770 -6.00 -15.23 -13.55
CA PRO A 770 -6.78 -14.43 -14.48
C PRO A 770 -7.83 -13.56 -13.77
N PRO A 771 -8.05 -12.31 -14.21
CA PRO A 771 -9.13 -11.46 -13.70
C PRO A 771 -10.48 -12.19 -13.71
N GLY A 772 -11.13 -12.26 -12.55
CA GLY A 772 -12.45 -12.88 -12.40
C GLY A 772 -12.46 -14.38 -12.14
N GLU A 773 -11.31 -15.05 -12.10
CA GLU A 773 -11.20 -16.47 -11.74
C GLU A 773 -10.81 -16.67 -10.28
N TYR A 774 -11.59 -17.44 -9.53
CA TYR A 774 -11.43 -17.60 -8.08
C TYR A 774 -11.51 -19.06 -7.63
N GLY A 775 -10.78 -19.38 -6.55
CA GLY A 775 -10.77 -20.68 -5.90
C GLY A 775 -12.16 -21.12 -5.43
N THR A 776 -12.46 -22.41 -5.57
CA THR A 776 -13.70 -23.00 -5.02
C THR A 776 -13.46 -23.43 -3.57
N PRO A 777 -14.14 -22.81 -2.58
CA PRO A 777 -13.94 -23.15 -1.18
C PRO A 777 -14.48 -24.55 -0.84
N ARG A 778 -13.76 -25.28 0.01
CA ARG A 778 -14.25 -26.48 0.68
C ARG A 778 -14.68 -26.13 2.11
N PRO A 779 -15.99 -26.13 2.42
CA PRO A 779 -16.52 -25.54 3.65
C PRO A 779 -16.36 -26.43 4.90
N TRP A 780 -15.42 -27.37 4.87
CA TRP A 780 -15.20 -28.30 5.96
C TRP A 780 -13.74 -28.74 6.00
N GLU A 781 -13.25 -28.94 7.22
CA GLU A 781 -11.90 -29.41 7.49
C GLU A 781 -11.87 -30.23 8.79
N ASN A 782 -11.18 -31.38 8.77
CA ASN A 782 -11.03 -32.23 9.94
C ASN A 782 -9.59 -32.21 10.45
N LEU A 783 -9.39 -31.82 11.70
CA LEU A 783 -8.07 -31.69 12.30
C LEU A 783 -7.83 -32.72 13.40
N LEU A 784 -6.77 -33.49 13.26
CA LEU A 784 -6.30 -34.36 14.32
C LEU A 784 -5.52 -33.56 15.35
N LEU A 785 -6.03 -33.46 16.58
CA LEU A 785 -5.42 -32.68 17.65
C LEU A 785 -4.43 -33.54 18.45
N GLU A 786 -3.13 -33.25 18.32
CA GLU A 786 -2.08 -33.93 19.07
C GLU A 786 -1.77 -33.22 20.39
N GLY A 787 -1.52 -33.98 21.47
CA GLY A 787 -1.06 -33.45 22.76
C GLY A 787 -2.11 -32.73 23.62
N VAL A 788 -3.37 -32.66 23.17
CA VAL A 788 -4.45 -31.98 23.92
C VAL A 788 -4.86 -32.77 25.16
N ARG A 789 -5.09 -32.06 26.27
CA ARG A 789 -5.54 -32.66 27.54
C ARG A 789 -6.80 -31.97 28.08
N PRO A 790 -7.68 -32.69 28.78
CA PRO A 790 -8.79 -32.08 29.50
C PRO A 790 -8.29 -31.14 30.61
N LYS A 791 -8.91 -29.95 30.70
CA LYS A 791 -8.82 -29.01 31.83
C LYS A 791 -10.11 -29.12 32.62
N GLU A 792 -10.02 -29.56 33.88
CA GLU A 792 -11.20 -29.68 34.77
C GLU A 792 -12.35 -30.48 34.13
N GLY A 793 -12.03 -31.62 33.52
CA GLY A 793 -13.02 -32.48 32.86
C GLY A 793 -13.55 -31.98 31.51
N ARG A 794 -12.92 -30.96 30.90
CA ARG A 794 -13.35 -30.38 29.62
C ARG A 794 -12.19 -30.24 28.65
N TYR A 795 -12.42 -30.52 27.36
CA TYR A 795 -11.48 -30.11 26.31
C TYR A 795 -11.74 -28.64 25.97
N VAL A 796 -10.69 -27.83 26.04
CA VAL A 796 -10.78 -26.38 25.86
C VAL A 796 -10.00 -25.95 24.64
N LEU A 797 -10.70 -25.40 23.65
CA LEU A 797 -10.16 -24.93 22.38
C LEU A 797 -10.40 -23.43 22.22
N LYS A 798 -9.47 -22.76 21.54
CA LYS A 798 -9.53 -21.33 21.24
C LYS A 798 -9.21 -21.12 19.78
N LEU A 799 -10.18 -20.62 19.04
CA LEU A 799 -10.10 -20.36 17.61
C LEU A 799 -9.96 -18.85 17.48
N THR A 800 -8.82 -18.36 17.01
CA THR A 800 -8.52 -16.93 16.95
C THR A 800 -8.24 -16.49 15.52
N GLU A 801 -8.62 -15.27 15.17
CA GLU A 801 -8.29 -14.65 13.89
C GLU A 801 -7.20 -13.58 14.09
N PRO A 802 -5.92 -13.87 13.81
CA PRO A 802 -4.82 -12.95 14.12
C PRO A 802 -4.50 -11.95 12.98
N MET A 803 -5.13 -12.02 11.81
CA MET A 803 -4.69 -11.28 10.60
C MET A 803 -5.84 -10.49 9.93
N GLU A 804 -5.60 -9.83 8.78
CA GLU A 804 -6.65 -9.09 8.05
C GLU A 804 -7.61 -10.04 7.31
N GLU A 805 -8.29 -10.89 8.07
CA GLU A 805 -9.19 -11.93 7.58
C GLU A 805 -10.46 -11.97 8.45
N SER A 806 -11.51 -12.58 7.92
CA SER A 806 -12.72 -12.91 8.67
C SER A 806 -13.09 -14.36 8.46
N ALA A 807 -13.54 -14.99 9.55
CA ALA A 807 -13.90 -16.39 9.58
C ALA A 807 -15.40 -16.57 9.82
N TYR A 808 -15.96 -17.55 9.11
CA TYR A 808 -17.39 -17.84 9.04
C TYR A 808 -17.59 -19.29 9.49
N LEU A 809 -17.85 -19.50 10.77
CA LEU A 809 -17.97 -20.83 11.36
C LEU A 809 -19.42 -21.28 11.46
N ASP A 810 -19.78 -22.34 10.74
CA ASP A 810 -21.13 -22.91 10.71
C ASP A 810 -21.31 -24.04 11.74
N ALA A 811 -20.31 -24.89 11.92
CA ALA A 811 -20.38 -25.92 12.96
C ALA A 811 -19.02 -26.35 13.46
N LEU A 812 -19.00 -26.76 14.74
CA LEU A 812 -17.84 -27.39 15.36
C LEU A 812 -18.26 -28.68 16.07
N GLY A 813 -17.58 -29.78 15.74
CA GLY A 813 -17.70 -31.05 16.43
C GLY A 813 -16.36 -31.50 16.99
N LEU A 814 -16.35 -32.05 18.20
CA LEU A 814 -15.17 -32.74 18.73
C LEU A 814 -15.45 -34.23 18.81
N VAL A 815 -14.77 -35.01 17.98
CA VAL A 815 -14.97 -36.46 17.86
C VAL A 815 -13.78 -37.19 18.47
N VAL A 816 -14.09 -38.16 19.32
CA VAL A 816 -13.11 -39.01 19.97
C VAL A 816 -13.09 -40.39 19.31
N TYR A 817 -11.88 -40.87 19.05
CA TYR A 817 -11.59 -42.23 18.63
C TYR A 817 -10.71 -42.90 19.67
N ASP A 818 -11.26 -43.86 20.42
CA ASP A 818 -10.46 -44.69 21.32
C ASP A 818 -10.11 -45.99 20.60
N LEU A 819 -8.80 -46.25 20.46
CA LEU A 819 -8.24 -47.39 19.73
C LEU A 819 -7.47 -48.33 20.67
N PRO A 820 -7.50 -49.65 20.39
CA PRO A 820 -6.73 -50.62 21.15
C PRO A 820 -5.20 -50.42 20.99
N PRO A 821 -4.39 -51.01 21.89
CA PRO A 821 -2.93 -50.89 21.83
C PRO A 821 -2.38 -51.27 20.44
N GLY A 822 -1.38 -50.52 19.98
CA GLY A 822 -0.70 -50.75 18.70
C GLY A 822 -1.38 -50.15 17.47
N TRP A 823 -2.59 -49.59 17.60
CA TRP A 823 -3.27 -48.92 16.48
C TRP A 823 -2.95 -47.42 16.39
N ARG A 824 -2.78 -46.95 15.16
CA ARG A 824 -2.55 -45.56 14.79
C ARG A 824 -3.68 -45.03 13.92
N MET A 825 -3.79 -43.71 13.88
CA MET A 825 -4.81 -43.01 13.10
C MET A 825 -4.18 -41.83 12.35
N ALA A 826 -4.60 -41.65 11.11
CA ALA A 826 -4.43 -40.42 10.34
C ALA A 826 -5.80 -39.99 9.77
N LEU A 827 -5.87 -38.79 9.18
CA LEU A 827 -7.06 -38.32 8.46
C LEU A 827 -6.73 -38.21 6.97
N ASP A 828 -7.68 -38.56 6.09
CA ASP A 828 -7.63 -38.21 4.65
C ASP A 828 -7.91 -36.72 4.47
N GLU A 829 -6.94 -35.91 4.89
CA GLU A 829 -7.00 -34.44 4.89
C GLU A 829 -5.74 -33.85 4.24
N ARG A 830 -5.93 -32.77 3.47
CA ARG A 830 -4.91 -31.96 2.77
C ARG A 830 -5.58 -30.78 2.06
N MET A 831 -4.80 -29.79 1.60
CA MET A 831 -5.28 -28.83 0.60
C MET A 831 -5.46 -29.54 -0.74
N GLY A 832 -6.71 -29.81 -1.14
CA GLY A 832 -7.04 -30.71 -2.24
C GLY A 832 -7.17 -30.01 -3.60
N VAL A 833 -6.10 -30.02 -4.39
CA VAL A 833 -6.08 -29.42 -5.75
C VAL A 833 -6.73 -30.38 -6.77
N GLY A 834 -6.11 -31.51 -7.05
CA GLY A 834 -6.57 -32.50 -8.04
C GLY A 834 -7.42 -33.63 -7.47
N LYS A 835 -7.34 -34.80 -8.12
CA LYS A 835 -7.96 -36.06 -7.68
C LYS A 835 -6.92 -36.99 -7.03
N PRO A 836 -7.32 -37.87 -6.09
CA PRO A 836 -8.65 -37.93 -5.45
C PRO A 836 -8.88 -36.72 -4.55
N LYS A 837 -10.15 -36.39 -4.27
CA LYS A 837 -10.49 -35.32 -3.32
C LYS A 837 -10.36 -35.86 -1.88
N PRO A 838 -9.89 -35.05 -0.91
CA PRO A 838 -9.85 -35.45 0.49
C PRO A 838 -11.27 -35.72 1.01
N THR A 839 -11.40 -36.70 1.89
CA THR A 839 -12.69 -37.14 2.47
C THR A 839 -12.85 -36.80 3.95
N GLY A 840 -11.76 -36.41 4.63
CA GLY A 840 -11.73 -36.17 6.07
C GLY A 840 -11.88 -37.45 6.91
N ALA A 841 -11.90 -38.63 6.28
CA ALA A 841 -12.13 -39.90 6.94
C ALA A 841 -10.92 -40.35 7.78
N ALA A 842 -11.19 -41.06 8.86
CA ALA A 842 -10.15 -41.68 9.68
C ALA A 842 -9.54 -42.89 8.96
N ILE A 843 -8.22 -42.91 8.88
CA ILE A 843 -7.40 -44.00 8.33
C ILE A 843 -6.72 -44.70 9.49
N PHE A 844 -7.09 -45.95 9.74
CA PHE A 844 -6.52 -46.77 10.80
C PHE A 844 -5.45 -47.69 10.26
N TYR A 845 -4.33 -47.80 10.95
CA TYR A 845 -3.22 -48.66 10.55
C TYR A 845 -2.40 -49.07 11.77
N ARG A 846 -1.71 -50.21 11.66
CA ARG A 846 -0.68 -50.63 12.64
C ARG A 846 0.72 -50.58 12.07
N ARG A 847 0.82 -50.83 10.76
CA ARG A 847 2.06 -50.83 10.01
C ARG A 847 2.16 -49.56 9.17
N GLU A 848 3.28 -48.90 9.31
CA GLU A 848 3.78 -47.89 8.39
C GLU A 848 5.26 -48.20 8.09
N VAL A 849 5.71 -47.77 6.92
CA VAL A 849 7.07 -47.97 6.46
C VAL A 849 7.67 -46.60 6.18
N LEU A 850 8.79 -46.31 6.82
CA LEU A 850 9.59 -45.13 6.59
C LEU A 850 10.60 -45.40 5.45
N PRO A 851 11.02 -44.37 4.70
CA PRO A 851 12.09 -44.51 3.73
C PRO A 851 13.39 -44.91 4.44
N GLU A 852 14.10 -45.91 3.92
CA GLU A 852 15.47 -46.23 4.35
C GLU A 852 16.49 -45.23 3.79
N LYS A 853 16.15 -44.61 2.65
CA LYS A 853 16.96 -43.59 2.00
C LYS A 853 16.06 -42.54 1.35
N ALA A 854 16.34 -41.27 1.61
CA ALA A 854 15.75 -40.16 0.90
C ALA A 854 16.85 -39.32 0.24
N VAL A 855 16.67 -38.97 -1.03
CA VAL A 855 17.61 -38.16 -1.82
C VAL A 855 16.84 -37.05 -2.53
N ASN A 856 17.32 -35.81 -2.42
CA ASN A 856 16.72 -34.68 -3.14
C ASN A 856 17.23 -34.58 -4.60
N GLU A 857 16.75 -33.59 -5.35
CA GLU A 857 17.16 -33.35 -6.74
C GLU A 857 18.65 -33.03 -6.90
N ARG A 858 19.32 -32.59 -5.83
CA ARG A 858 20.75 -32.25 -5.79
C ARG A 858 21.64 -33.45 -5.45
N GLY A 859 21.07 -34.64 -5.24
CA GLY A 859 21.82 -35.85 -4.89
C GLY A 859 22.19 -35.94 -3.40
N GLU A 860 21.71 -35.03 -2.56
CA GLU A 860 21.99 -35.01 -1.13
C GLU A 860 21.14 -36.05 -0.42
N THR A 861 21.75 -36.85 0.46
CA THR A 861 21.00 -37.79 1.29
C THR A 861 20.35 -37.05 2.46
N VAL A 862 19.02 -36.98 2.46
CA VAL A 862 18.19 -36.22 3.41
C VAL A 862 17.31 -37.13 4.29
N THR A 863 17.61 -38.43 4.37
CA THR A 863 16.81 -39.43 5.11
C THR A 863 16.42 -38.98 6.52
N ALA A 864 17.36 -38.42 7.28
CA ALA A 864 17.10 -37.98 8.66
C ALA A 864 16.10 -36.81 8.74
N ARG A 865 15.96 -36.01 7.67
CA ARG A 865 15.07 -34.84 7.59
C ARG A 865 13.63 -35.18 7.22
N VAL A 866 13.37 -36.45 6.89
CA VAL A 866 12.03 -36.94 6.49
C VAL A 866 11.59 -38.14 7.33
N ALA A 867 12.30 -38.44 8.42
CA ALA A 867 12.06 -39.60 9.28
C ALA A 867 11.15 -39.29 10.48
N SER A 868 11.09 -38.03 10.93
CA SER A 868 10.37 -37.62 12.15
C SER A 868 9.76 -36.23 11.99
N ALA A 869 8.56 -36.03 12.53
CA ALA A 869 7.92 -34.72 12.55
C ALA A 869 8.48 -33.86 13.70
N ASP A 870 9.67 -33.30 13.53
CA ASP A 870 10.38 -32.49 14.53
C ASP A 870 10.50 -31.00 14.16
N GLY A 871 9.87 -30.58 13.06
CA GLY A 871 9.91 -29.22 12.53
C GLY A 871 11.21 -28.89 11.81
N ARG A 872 11.91 -29.88 11.26
CA ARG A 872 13.18 -29.73 10.53
C ARG A 872 13.14 -30.50 9.22
N ALA A 873 12.47 -29.90 8.25
CA ALA A 873 12.21 -30.48 6.95
C ALA A 873 13.44 -30.67 6.06
N ALA A 874 13.29 -31.53 5.05
CA ALA A 874 14.22 -31.64 3.94
C ALA A 874 14.47 -30.26 3.32
N PRO A 875 15.73 -29.89 3.02
CA PRO A 875 16.03 -28.61 2.41
C PRO A 875 15.41 -28.52 1.00
N ILE A 876 14.61 -27.48 0.78
CA ILE A 876 13.97 -27.15 -0.50
C ILE A 876 14.99 -26.65 -1.54
N GLY A 877 14.54 -26.48 -2.78
CA GLY A 877 15.28 -25.78 -3.83
C GLY A 877 15.35 -24.27 -3.59
N GLU A 878 15.94 -23.54 -4.54
CA GLU A 878 15.99 -22.08 -4.50
C GLU A 878 14.56 -21.50 -4.66
N PRO A 879 14.09 -20.63 -3.75
CA PRO A 879 12.83 -19.91 -3.92
C PRO A 879 12.85 -19.02 -5.17
N ASP A 880 11.72 -18.94 -5.89
CA ASP A 880 11.52 -17.92 -6.91
C ASP A 880 11.29 -16.58 -6.21
N ARG A 881 12.28 -15.68 -6.31
CA ARG A 881 12.25 -14.39 -5.60
C ARG A 881 11.08 -13.50 -6.03
N ARG A 882 10.49 -13.76 -7.20
CA ARG A 882 9.39 -12.97 -7.77
C ARG A 882 8.03 -13.31 -7.18
N PHE A 883 7.85 -14.56 -6.73
CA PHE A 883 6.55 -15.11 -6.36
C PHE A 883 6.65 -15.95 -5.08
N ILE A 884 6.08 -15.44 -3.98
CA ILE A 884 6.06 -16.13 -2.69
C ILE A 884 5.49 -17.56 -2.80
N GLY A 885 6.09 -18.51 -2.08
CA GLY A 885 5.62 -19.90 -2.06
C GLY A 885 5.94 -20.71 -3.32
N ARG A 886 6.74 -20.15 -4.25
CA ARG A 886 7.21 -20.82 -5.47
C ARG A 886 8.73 -21.04 -5.41
N LEU A 887 9.19 -22.12 -6.03
CA LEU A 887 10.61 -22.43 -6.23
C LEU A 887 10.99 -22.14 -7.69
N ALA A 888 12.23 -21.69 -7.90
CA ALA A 888 12.76 -21.37 -9.23
C ALA A 888 12.85 -22.62 -10.13
N GLY A 889 13.06 -23.79 -9.52
CA GLY A 889 13.09 -25.08 -10.19
C GLY A 889 12.21 -26.11 -9.50
N GLU A 890 12.14 -27.29 -10.11
CA GLU A 890 11.43 -28.43 -9.53
C GLU A 890 12.18 -28.97 -8.29
N HIS A 891 11.46 -29.10 -7.19
CA HIS A 891 11.89 -29.83 -6.00
C HIS A 891 11.49 -31.29 -6.10
N VAL A 892 12.49 -32.19 -6.08
CA VAL A 892 12.28 -33.63 -6.23
C VAL A 892 12.79 -34.35 -4.99
N LEU A 893 11.95 -35.17 -4.37
CA LEU A 893 12.34 -36.03 -3.26
C LEU A 893 12.12 -37.49 -3.64
N THR A 894 13.22 -38.21 -3.87
CA THR A 894 13.22 -39.66 -4.13
C THR A 894 13.35 -40.43 -2.82
N LEU A 895 12.37 -41.28 -2.54
CA LEU A 895 12.22 -42.05 -1.32
C LEU A 895 12.36 -43.53 -1.66
N VAL A 896 13.36 -44.20 -1.11
CA VAL A 896 13.57 -45.65 -1.23
C VAL A 896 13.14 -46.30 0.07
N PHE A 897 12.31 -47.34 -0.03
CA PHE A 897 11.77 -48.07 1.09
C PHE A 897 12.48 -49.43 1.23
N PRO A 898 12.65 -49.94 2.47
CA PRO A 898 13.36 -51.20 2.72
C PRO A 898 12.62 -52.45 2.20
N GLU A 899 11.39 -52.29 1.72
CA GLU A 899 10.52 -53.38 1.27
C GLU A 899 9.56 -52.89 0.17
N GLU A 900 8.91 -53.83 -0.55
CA GLU A 900 7.87 -53.50 -1.54
C GLU A 900 6.63 -52.90 -0.83
N ILE A 901 6.19 -51.73 -1.28
CA ILE A 901 5.10 -50.93 -0.70
C ILE A 901 3.80 -50.97 -1.51
N ASP A 902 3.76 -51.74 -2.60
CA ASP A 902 2.57 -51.97 -3.43
C ASP A 902 1.47 -52.80 -2.71
N GLY A 903 1.77 -53.29 -1.50
CA GLY A 903 0.88 -54.14 -0.70
C GLY A 903 1.01 -55.62 -1.03
N GLY A 904 2.11 -56.04 -1.67
CA GLY A 904 2.50 -57.38 -2.09
C GLY A 904 1.68 -58.56 -1.54
N THR A 905 1.04 -59.31 -2.44
CA THR A 905 0.51 -60.65 -2.19
C THR A 905 1.65 -61.67 -2.07
N SER A 906 2.19 -61.87 -0.86
CA SER A 906 2.74 -63.20 -0.50
C SER A 906 1.56 -64.10 -0.17
N GLY A 907 1.45 -65.23 -0.86
CA GLY A 907 0.25 -66.06 -1.00
C GLY A 907 -0.56 -66.31 0.28
N GLU A 908 -1.83 -65.86 0.25
CA GLU A 908 -3.04 -66.46 0.84
C GLU A 908 -4.20 -65.45 0.99
N ARG A 909 -4.01 -64.16 0.74
CA ARG A 909 -5.10 -63.18 0.72
C ARG A 909 -5.22 -62.48 -0.62
N ARG A 910 -5.97 -63.08 -1.54
CA ARG A 910 -6.53 -62.38 -2.70
C ARG A 910 -8.02 -62.17 -2.47
N ALA A 911 -8.45 -60.95 -2.81
CA ALA A 911 -9.81 -60.50 -3.09
C ALA A 911 -10.64 -59.90 -1.94
N ALA A 912 -11.14 -58.69 -2.22
CA ALA A 912 -12.25 -57.94 -1.63
C ALA A 912 -11.98 -56.98 -0.43
N GLU A 913 -10.99 -57.19 0.44
CA GLU A 913 -10.92 -56.41 1.71
C GLU A 913 -9.65 -55.56 1.97
N ALA A 914 -8.59 -55.65 1.16
CA ALA A 914 -7.37 -54.87 1.39
C ALA A 914 -7.50 -53.44 0.86
N SER A 915 -7.46 -52.44 1.76
CA SER A 915 -7.43 -51.02 1.39
C SER A 915 -6.09 -50.64 0.74
N ALA A 916 -6.11 -49.72 -0.22
CA ALA A 916 -4.89 -49.25 -0.89
C ALA A 916 -3.90 -48.65 0.13
N PRO A 917 -2.57 -48.80 -0.05
CA PRO A 917 -1.57 -48.10 0.74
C PRO A 917 -1.81 -46.59 0.74
N VAL A 918 -1.43 -45.91 1.83
CA VAL A 918 -1.67 -44.49 2.04
C VAL A 918 -0.35 -43.79 2.30
N LEU A 919 -0.08 -42.75 1.53
CA LEU A 919 1.02 -41.81 1.79
C LEU A 919 0.63 -40.94 2.98
N ILE A 920 1.49 -40.87 4.00
CA ILE A 920 1.35 -40.00 5.16
C ILE A 920 2.53 -39.03 5.15
N ILE A 921 2.23 -37.74 5.22
CA ILE A 921 3.25 -36.69 5.23
C ILE A 921 2.97 -35.71 6.36
N ASP A 922 3.98 -35.38 7.15
CA ASP A 922 3.97 -34.24 8.05
C ASP A 922 4.82 -33.11 7.41
N GLY A 923 4.29 -31.88 7.37
CA GLY A 923 4.96 -30.75 6.73
C GLY A 923 4.16 -29.46 6.78
N TRP A 924 4.70 -28.39 6.19
CA TRP A 924 4.05 -27.08 6.03
C TRP A 924 4.39 -26.48 4.65
N VAL A 925 3.65 -25.46 4.25
CA VAL A 925 3.81 -24.80 2.94
C VAL A 925 3.82 -23.28 3.13
N GLU A 926 4.66 -22.60 2.36
CA GLU A 926 4.51 -21.16 2.11
C GLU A 926 3.65 -21.00 0.84
N TYR A 927 2.61 -20.17 0.88
CA TYR A 927 1.61 -20.09 -0.19
C TYR A 927 1.36 -18.64 -0.64
N PRO A 928 0.98 -18.44 -1.91
CA PRO A 928 0.79 -17.11 -2.48
C PRO A 928 -0.50 -16.41 -2.02
N TYR A 929 -0.54 -15.09 -2.27
CA TYR A 929 -1.71 -14.22 -2.12
C TYR A 929 -2.36 -13.91 -3.47
N SER A 930 -3.57 -13.37 -3.48
CA SER A 930 -4.30 -13.04 -4.72
C SER A 930 -3.51 -12.09 -5.63
N GLN A 931 -2.85 -11.06 -5.09
CA GLN A 931 -1.94 -10.18 -5.85
C GLN A 931 -0.76 -10.96 -6.47
N THR A 932 -0.12 -11.85 -5.70
CA THR A 932 0.98 -12.69 -6.20
C THR A 932 0.51 -13.63 -7.30
N MET A 933 -0.68 -14.20 -7.18
CA MET A 933 -1.28 -15.06 -8.20
C MET A 933 -1.52 -14.29 -9.50
N PHE A 934 -2.02 -13.05 -9.40
CA PHE A 934 -2.26 -12.17 -10.54
C PHE A 934 -0.96 -11.83 -11.29
N ALA A 935 0.06 -11.39 -10.57
CA ALA A 935 1.37 -11.10 -11.13
C ALA A 935 2.05 -12.34 -11.75
N ALA A 936 1.98 -13.50 -11.07
CA ALA A 936 2.52 -14.75 -11.59
C ALA A 936 1.81 -15.17 -12.89
N TRP A 937 0.49 -14.95 -12.97
CA TRP A 937 -0.26 -15.18 -14.20
C TRP A 937 0.19 -14.25 -15.34
N GLN A 938 0.40 -12.96 -15.08
CA GLN A 938 0.99 -12.02 -16.06
C GLN A 938 2.35 -12.53 -16.57
N ALA A 939 3.14 -13.12 -15.67
CA ALA A 939 4.46 -13.65 -15.97
C ALA A 939 4.46 -15.04 -16.65
N GLY A 940 3.30 -15.71 -16.74
CA GLY A 940 3.19 -17.10 -17.20
C GLY A 940 3.79 -18.12 -16.21
N ALA A 941 3.89 -17.75 -14.94
CA ALA A 941 4.38 -18.60 -13.85
C ALA A 941 3.21 -19.27 -13.11
N GLU A 942 3.40 -20.55 -12.76
CA GLU A 942 2.38 -21.35 -12.07
C GLU A 942 2.97 -22.09 -10.86
N TRP A 943 2.10 -22.44 -9.91
CA TRP A 943 2.39 -23.35 -8.81
C TRP A 943 1.92 -24.76 -9.16
N GLU A 944 2.86 -25.67 -9.27
CA GLU A 944 2.65 -27.07 -9.55
C GLU A 944 2.47 -27.85 -8.25
N ALA A 945 1.21 -28.14 -7.93
CA ALA A 945 0.88 -28.99 -6.80
C ALA A 945 1.60 -30.36 -6.89
N PRO A 946 1.95 -30.99 -5.75
CA PRO A 946 2.74 -32.22 -5.72
C PRO A 946 2.20 -33.35 -6.60
N THR A 947 3.13 -34.00 -7.30
CA THR A 947 2.93 -35.24 -8.05
C THR A 947 3.77 -36.35 -7.42
N VAL A 948 3.20 -37.56 -7.33
CA VAL A 948 3.87 -38.77 -6.84
C VAL A 948 4.07 -39.72 -8.00
N GLU A 949 5.31 -40.10 -8.25
CA GLU A 949 5.69 -41.20 -9.13
C GLU A 949 6.10 -42.42 -8.31
N ALA A 950 5.85 -43.61 -8.83
CA ALA A 950 6.25 -44.89 -8.25
C ALA A 950 7.16 -45.67 -9.21
N LEU A 951 8.23 -46.26 -8.68
CA LEU A 951 9.16 -47.08 -9.44
C LEU A 951 8.68 -48.54 -9.45
N GLY A 952 8.26 -49.05 -10.62
CA GLY A 952 7.88 -50.45 -10.76
C GLY A 952 9.06 -51.42 -10.83
N ARG A 953 8.78 -52.73 -10.71
CA ARG A 953 9.79 -53.80 -10.87
C ARG A 953 10.50 -53.81 -12.23
N ASP A 954 9.88 -53.22 -13.24
CA ASP A 954 10.46 -53.03 -14.58
C ASP A 954 11.45 -51.85 -14.67
N GLY A 955 11.70 -51.14 -13.57
CA GLY A 955 12.60 -49.99 -13.50
C GLY A 955 12.00 -48.70 -14.05
N ALA A 956 10.71 -48.68 -14.41
CA ALA A 956 10.04 -47.50 -14.95
C ALA A 956 9.31 -46.71 -13.85
N TRP A 957 9.52 -45.38 -13.85
CA TRP A 957 8.74 -44.43 -13.05
C TRP A 957 7.37 -44.19 -13.68
N ARG A 958 6.31 -44.24 -12.88
CA ARG A 958 4.93 -43.99 -13.31
C ARG A 958 4.24 -43.05 -12.33
N ALA A 959 3.59 -42.00 -12.82
CA ALA A 959 2.76 -41.14 -11.99
C ALA A 959 1.57 -41.94 -11.41
N VAL A 960 1.40 -41.88 -10.09
CA VAL A 960 0.30 -42.54 -9.36
C VAL A 960 -0.65 -41.53 -8.70
N LEU A 961 -0.16 -40.31 -8.45
CA LEU A 961 -0.94 -39.16 -8.03
C LEU A 961 -0.41 -37.92 -8.75
N THR A 962 -1.27 -37.12 -9.39
CA THR A 962 -0.86 -35.91 -10.12
C THR A 962 -1.58 -34.70 -9.56
N GLY A 963 -0.81 -33.67 -9.16
CA GLY A 963 -1.36 -32.43 -8.58
C GLY A 963 -2.34 -32.69 -7.43
N PHE A 964 -2.07 -33.66 -6.57
CA PHE A 964 -3.09 -34.23 -5.67
C PHE A 964 -3.38 -33.36 -4.43
N GLY A 965 -2.48 -32.42 -4.11
CA GLY A 965 -2.56 -31.52 -2.97
C GLY A 965 -1.30 -31.49 -2.10
N TYR A 966 -1.35 -30.71 -1.03
CA TYR A 966 -0.24 -30.42 -0.11
C TYR A 966 -0.75 -30.16 1.32
N PRO A 967 0.11 -30.06 2.36
CA PRO A 967 -0.33 -29.70 3.71
C PRO A 967 -1.00 -28.32 3.69
N ALA A 968 -2.21 -28.16 4.22
CA ALA A 968 -2.91 -26.87 4.18
C ALA A 968 -2.25 -25.84 5.13
N GLY A 969 -1.45 -24.91 4.61
CA GLY A 969 -0.86 -23.82 5.40
C GLY A 969 0.20 -24.28 6.41
N MET A 970 -0.09 -24.14 7.71
CA MET A 970 0.86 -24.34 8.81
C MET A 970 1.07 -25.84 9.15
N PRO A 971 2.10 -26.20 9.96
CA PRO A 971 2.56 -27.56 10.16
C PRO A 971 1.46 -28.54 10.58
N ARG A 972 1.21 -29.54 9.72
CA ARG A 972 0.20 -30.57 9.96
C ARG A 972 0.50 -31.87 9.23
N ARG A 973 -0.20 -32.92 9.63
CA ARG A 973 -0.20 -34.21 8.93
C ARG A 973 -1.25 -34.21 7.83
N MET A 974 -0.84 -34.55 6.62
CA MET A 974 -1.71 -34.87 5.50
C MET A 974 -1.64 -36.35 5.13
N SER A 975 -2.61 -36.82 4.36
CA SER A 975 -2.51 -38.13 3.72
C SER A 975 -3.14 -38.17 2.33
N ALA A 976 -2.75 -39.18 1.53
CA ALA A 976 -3.33 -39.44 0.21
C ALA A 976 -3.27 -40.94 -0.13
N PRO A 977 -4.33 -41.53 -0.70
CA PRO A 977 -4.33 -42.94 -1.07
C PRO A 977 -3.52 -43.19 -2.34
N LEU A 978 -2.58 -44.14 -2.29
CA LEU A 978 -1.74 -44.56 -3.41
C LEU A 978 -2.43 -45.69 -4.19
N ARG A 979 -3.49 -45.34 -4.93
CA ARG A 979 -4.22 -46.31 -5.75
C ARG A 979 -3.42 -46.65 -7.00
N GLY A 980 -3.33 -47.94 -7.34
CA GLY A 980 -2.72 -48.39 -8.60
C GLY A 980 -1.19 -48.35 -8.61
N LEU A 981 -0.55 -48.55 -7.45
CA LEU A 981 0.91 -48.74 -7.40
C LEU A 981 1.33 -49.89 -8.34
N PRO A 982 2.37 -49.71 -9.18
CA PRO A 982 2.94 -50.78 -9.97
C PRO A 982 3.44 -51.94 -9.10
N ALA A 983 3.37 -53.17 -9.63
CA ALA A 983 3.87 -54.33 -8.91
C ALA A 983 5.37 -54.19 -8.59
N GLY A 984 5.75 -54.53 -7.37
CA GLY A 984 7.11 -54.43 -6.85
C GLY A 984 7.59 -53.00 -6.60
N THR A 985 6.67 -52.07 -6.34
CA THR A 985 7.06 -50.69 -6.00
C THR A 985 7.89 -50.66 -4.73
N SER A 986 9.12 -50.17 -4.80
CA SER A 986 10.04 -50.00 -3.66
C SER A 986 10.56 -48.57 -3.51
N ALA A 987 10.21 -47.68 -4.43
CA ALA A 987 10.57 -46.28 -4.36
C ALA A 987 9.43 -45.37 -4.84
N LEU A 988 9.30 -44.21 -4.19
CA LEU A 988 8.43 -43.11 -4.58
C LEU A 988 9.25 -41.88 -4.91
N ARG A 989 8.71 -41.00 -5.74
CA ARG A 989 9.30 -39.69 -6.04
C ARG A 989 8.22 -38.63 -5.94
N LEU A 990 8.44 -37.66 -5.05
CA LEU A 990 7.61 -36.46 -4.95
C LEU A 990 8.21 -35.36 -5.83
N ARG A 991 7.38 -34.66 -6.60
CA ARG A 991 7.78 -33.60 -7.52
C ARG A 991 6.83 -32.41 -7.38
N THR A 992 7.36 -31.20 -7.27
CA THR A 992 6.60 -29.95 -7.15
C THR A 992 7.53 -28.76 -7.41
N ASN A 993 6.99 -27.59 -7.73
CA ASN A 993 7.74 -26.33 -7.63
C ASN A 993 7.20 -25.44 -6.49
N GLN A 994 6.31 -25.93 -5.64
CA GLN A 994 5.81 -25.18 -4.50
C GLN A 994 6.82 -25.23 -3.35
N GLU A 995 6.89 -24.16 -2.57
CA GLU A 995 7.72 -24.07 -1.37
C GLU A 995 7.12 -24.90 -0.22
N ILE A 996 7.26 -26.22 -0.32
CA ILE A 996 6.76 -27.18 0.66
C ILE A 996 7.91 -27.80 1.44
N TYR A 997 7.76 -27.77 2.76
CA TYR A 997 8.72 -28.29 3.71
C TYR A 997 8.29 -29.69 4.17
N TRP A 998 8.94 -30.72 3.61
CA TRP A 998 8.70 -32.13 3.96
C TRP A 998 9.46 -32.53 5.23
N ASP A 999 8.75 -32.72 6.35
CA ASP A 999 9.33 -33.02 7.67
C ASP A 999 9.33 -34.51 7.98
N ARG A 1000 8.26 -35.22 7.57
CA ARG A 1000 8.19 -36.66 7.67
C ARG A 1000 7.40 -37.26 6.52
N VAL A 1001 7.89 -38.36 5.96
CA VAL A 1001 7.17 -39.12 4.93
C VAL A 1001 7.14 -40.61 5.27
N ALA A 1002 5.96 -41.22 5.19
CA ALA A 1002 5.75 -42.64 5.44
C ALA A 1002 4.67 -43.23 4.51
N VAL A 1003 4.70 -44.54 4.32
CA VAL A 1003 3.61 -45.29 3.68
C VAL A 1003 2.93 -46.18 4.72
N ALA A 1004 1.66 -45.91 5.01
CA ALA A 1004 0.83 -46.70 5.89
C ALA A 1004 0.00 -47.73 5.12
N PHE A 1005 -0.30 -48.84 5.78
CA PHE A 1005 -1.13 -49.92 5.24
C PHE A 1005 -2.45 -49.94 6.03
N PRO A 1006 -3.55 -49.39 5.48
CA PRO A 1006 -4.79 -49.28 6.22
C PRO A 1006 -5.41 -50.65 6.50
N GLU A 1007 -5.94 -50.80 7.71
CA GLU A 1007 -6.59 -52.02 8.19
C GLU A 1007 -7.86 -51.65 8.98
N THR A 1008 -8.80 -52.58 9.07
CA THR A 1008 -10.00 -52.40 9.90
C THR A 1008 -9.73 -52.82 11.34
N PRO A 1009 -9.80 -51.91 12.33
CA PRO A 1009 -9.66 -52.26 13.73
C PRO A 1009 -10.79 -53.15 14.24
N PRO A 1010 -10.50 -54.14 15.11
CA PRO A 1010 -11.51 -55.06 15.64
C PRO A 1010 -12.50 -54.34 16.56
N HIS A 1011 -12.05 -53.29 17.25
CA HIS A 1011 -12.87 -52.44 18.11
C HIS A 1011 -12.42 -50.98 17.97
N VAL A 1012 -13.39 -50.08 17.79
CA VAL A 1012 -13.20 -48.62 17.85
C VAL A 1012 -14.35 -48.06 18.64
N ARG A 1013 -14.06 -47.24 19.65
CA ARG A 1013 -15.10 -46.40 20.25
C ARG A 1013 -15.01 -45.04 19.58
N LYS A 1014 -15.96 -44.75 18.68
CA LYS A 1014 -16.16 -43.43 18.06
C LYS A 1014 -17.37 -42.76 18.69
N TYR A 1015 -17.20 -41.57 19.23
CA TYR A 1015 -18.32 -40.78 19.76
C TYR A 1015 -17.99 -39.29 19.68
N ARG A 1016 -19.02 -38.47 19.48
CA ARG A 1016 -18.92 -37.01 19.51
C ARG A 1016 -19.11 -36.52 20.94
N LEU A 1017 -18.24 -35.62 21.38
CA LEU A 1017 -18.34 -35.02 22.70
C LEU A 1017 -19.42 -33.91 22.71
N PRO A 1018 -20.21 -33.79 23.78
CA PRO A 1018 -21.15 -32.68 23.92
C PRO A 1018 -20.41 -31.35 23.98
N MET A 1019 -20.84 -30.38 23.16
CA MET A 1019 -20.41 -28.98 23.32
C MET A 1019 -21.14 -28.39 24.53
N GLU A 1020 -20.37 -28.02 25.55
CA GLU A 1020 -20.91 -27.45 26.79
C GLU A 1020 -21.05 -25.93 26.67
N ARG A 1021 -20.05 -25.29 26.08
CA ARG A 1021 -20.00 -23.83 25.93
C ARG A 1021 -19.27 -23.45 24.65
N ALA A 1022 -19.78 -22.43 23.97
CA ALA A 1022 -19.01 -21.67 22.99
C ALA A 1022 -19.28 -20.18 23.21
N ARG A 1023 -18.23 -19.36 23.22
CA ARG A 1023 -18.34 -17.91 23.46
C ARG A 1023 -17.39 -17.13 22.56
N LEU A 1024 -17.91 -16.13 21.85
CA LEU A 1024 -17.13 -15.16 21.10
C LEU A 1024 -16.71 -13.99 22.00
N ARG A 1025 -15.47 -13.52 21.85
CA ARG A 1025 -14.89 -12.36 22.58
C ARG A 1025 -13.74 -11.74 21.80
N ALA A 1026 -13.49 -10.45 22.01
CA ALA A 1026 -12.22 -9.82 21.67
C ALA A 1026 -11.13 -10.26 22.67
N VAL A 1027 -9.97 -10.69 22.19
CA VAL A 1027 -8.84 -11.15 23.02
C VAL A 1027 -7.49 -10.54 22.65
N GLY A 1028 -7.45 -9.78 21.56
CA GLY A 1028 -6.23 -9.27 20.96
C GLY A 1028 -5.53 -10.32 20.10
N PHE A 1029 -4.28 -10.05 19.76
CA PHE A 1029 -3.52 -10.71 18.72
C PHE A 1029 -2.37 -11.51 19.34
N PRO A 1030 -2.38 -12.85 19.27
CA PRO A 1030 -1.25 -13.68 19.67
C PRO A 1030 0.04 -13.28 18.94
N GLU A 1031 1.16 -13.21 19.66
CA GLU A 1031 2.46 -12.88 19.07
C GLU A 1031 2.92 -14.00 18.13
N ARG A 1032 3.21 -13.65 16.87
CA ARG A 1032 3.82 -14.55 15.89
C ARG A 1032 5.33 -14.63 16.11
N ALA A 1033 5.89 -15.84 16.08
CA ALA A 1033 7.31 -16.10 16.28
C ALA A 1033 7.77 -17.25 15.38
N ASP A 1034 8.11 -16.93 14.12
CA ASP A 1034 8.53 -17.93 13.14
C ASP A 1034 9.92 -18.50 13.48
N GLY A 1035 10.07 -19.81 13.32
CA GLY A 1035 11.34 -20.52 13.48
C GLY A 1035 12.15 -20.59 12.18
N PRO A 1036 13.31 -21.27 12.20
CA PRO A 1036 14.05 -21.59 10.98
C PRO A 1036 13.17 -22.29 9.94
N GLN A 1037 13.50 -22.16 8.64
CA GLN A 1037 12.69 -22.71 7.53
C GLN A 1037 11.23 -22.21 7.52
N ARG A 1038 11.03 -20.95 7.97
CA ARG A 1038 9.73 -20.29 8.09
C ARG A 1038 8.71 -21.06 8.92
N TYR A 1039 9.16 -21.90 9.87
CA TYR A 1039 8.26 -22.74 10.66
C TYR A 1039 7.33 -21.85 11.53
N PRO A 1040 6.02 -21.76 11.22
CA PRO A 1040 5.17 -20.74 11.82
C PRO A 1040 4.73 -21.13 13.23
N ARG A 1041 4.70 -20.15 14.15
CA ARG A 1041 4.23 -20.34 15.54
C ARG A 1041 3.56 -19.09 16.09
N PHE A 1042 2.61 -19.31 17.00
CA PHE A 1042 1.98 -18.26 17.80
C PHE A 1042 2.10 -18.53 19.30
N ASP A 1043 2.35 -17.48 20.08
CA ASP A 1043 2.29 -17.52 21.54
C ASP A 1043 0.96 -16.92 22.02
N TYR A 1044 0.08 -17.78 22.52
CA TYR A 1044 -1.21 -17.34 23.04
C TYR A 1044 -1.06 -16.47 24.28
N GLU A 1045 -0.06 -16.68 25.15
CA GLU A 1045 0.04 -15.95 26.42
C GLU A 1045 0.51 -14.51 26.22
N ARG A 1046 1.22 -14.26 25.13
CA ARG A 1046 1.67 -12.93 24.70
C ARG A 1046 0.72 -12.38 23.63
N ARG A 1047 -0.28 -11.61 24.06
CA ARG A 1047 -1.22 -10.96 23.14
C ARG A 1047 -1.05 -9.45 23.15
N ARG A 1048 -1.06 -8.86 21.96
CA ARG A 1048 -1.21 -7.42 21.81
C ARG A 1048 -2.70 -7.11 21.79
N PRO A 1049 -3.20 -6.14 22.57
CA PRO A 1049 -4.63 -5.86 22.59
C PRO A 1049 -5.13 -5.29 21.25
N PHE A 1050 -4.24 -4.68 20.44
CA PHE A 1050 -4.54 -4.16 19.10
C PHE A 1050 -3.49 -4.59 18.09
N SER A 1051 -3.93 -4.73 16.86
CA SER A 1051 -3.13 -4.94 15.66
C SER A 1051 -3.40 -3.81 14.68
N ASP A 1052 -2.47 -3.59 13.76
CA ASP A 1052 -2.64 -2.70 12.61
C ASP A 1052 -3.54 -3.31 11.51
N THR A 1053 -3.99 -4.56 11.68
CA THR A 1053 -4.84 -5.32 10.75
C THR A 1053 -6.22 -4.69 10.52
N ARG A 1054 -6.68 -4.60 9.26
CA ARG A 1054 -8.00 -4.10 8.83
C ARG A 1054 -9.11 -5.16 9.04
N SER A 1055 -10.31 -4.74 9.48
CA SER A 1055 -11.49 -5.63 9.67
C SER A 1055 -12.52 -5.43 8.56
N MET A 1056 -13.04 -6.48 7.95
CA MET A 1056 -14.00 -6.36 6.84
C MET A 1056 -15.26 -5.62 7.28
N ALA A 1057 -15.88 -4.83 6.40
CA ALA A 1057 -17.14 -4.17 6.72
C ALA A 1057 -18.36 -5.09 6.66
N GLY A 1058 -19.18 -5.07 7.71
CA GLY A 1058 -20.45 -5.77 7.78
C GLY A 1058 -20.83 -6.25 9.18
N PHE A 1059 -21.90 -7.05 9.26
CA PHE A 1059 -22.36 -7.59 10.54
C PHE A 1059 -21.57 -8.83 10.95
N PHE A 1060 -20.90 -8.71 12.09
CA PHE A 1060 -20.28 -9.80 12.83
C PHE A 1060 -21.22 -10.29 13.92
N THR A 1061 -20.88 -11.45 14.47
CA THR A 1061 -21.57 -12.01 15.63
C THR A 1061 -21.31 -11.17 16.88
N GLU A 1062 -22.35 -10.99 17.70
CA GLU A 1062 -22.27 -10.35 19.01
C GLU A 1062 -21.32 -11.10 19.95
N TYR A 1063 -20.62 -10.37 20.83
CA TYR A 1063 -19.83 -10.99 21.88
C TYR A 1063 -20.74 -11.68 22.89
N GLY A 1064 -20.45 -12.93 23.19
CA GLY A 1064 -21.33 -13.71 24.05
C GLY A 1064 -21.41 -15.18 23.65
N PRO A 1065 -22.35 -15.92 24.23
CA PRO A 1065 -22.60 -17.31 23.86
C PRO A 1065 -22.93 -17.43 22.38
N VAL A 1066 -22.25 -18.33 21.67
CA VAL A 1066 -22.47 -18.59 20.23
C VAL A 1066 -22.74 -20.06 19.94
N GLY A 1067 -22.94 -20.87 20.99
CA GLY A 1067 -23.08 -22.32 20.85
C GLY A 1067 -24.25 -22.76 19.97
N GLU A 1068 -25.31 -21.94 19.85
CA GLU A 1068 -26.43 -22.27 18.97
C GLU A 1068 -26.08 -22.21 17.48
N LEU A 1069 -25.20 -21.28 17.10
CA LEU A 1069 -24.67 -21.10 15.74
C LEU A 1069 -23.65 -22.18 15.34
N LEU A 1070 -23.14 -22.97 16.30
CA LEU A 1070 -22.01 -23.89 16.04
C LEU A 1070 -22.38 -25.37 16.17
N ARG A 1071 -23.66 -25.68 16.38
CA ARG A 1071 -24.12 -27.05 16.67
C ARG A 1071 -24.38 -27.88 15.42
N GLU A 1072 -24.84 -27.26 14.34
CA GLU A 1072 -25.39 -27.95 13.18
C GLU A 1072 -24.91 -27.27 11.90
N VAL A 1073 -24.73 -28.05 10.83
CA VAL A 1073 -24.38 -27.52 9.52
C VAL A 1073 -25.67 -27.09 8.83
N ASP A 1074 -26.00 -25.81 8.90
CA ASP A 1074 -27.25 -25.25 8.37
C ASP A 1074 -27.09 -23.84 7.78
N ASP A 1075 -25.86 -23.45 7.47
CA ASP A 1075 -25.44 -22.14 7.01
C ASP A 1075 -25.71 -20.99 8.03
N ALA A 1076 -26.03 -21.32 9.29
CA ALA A 1076 -26.22 -20.38 10.40
C ALA A 1076 -24.89 -20.11 11.14
N MET A 1077 -23.97 -19.43 10.47
CA MET A 1077 -22.61 -19.19 10.97
C MET A 1077 -22.42 -18.13 12.06
N ALA A 1078 -21.42 -18.34 12.92
CA ALA A 1078 -20.74 -17.31 13.69
C ALA A 1078 -19.65 -16.62 12.86
N ILE A 1079 -19.64 -15.29 12.87
CA ILE A 1079 -18.70 -14.46 12.12
C ILE A 1079 -17.82 -13.70 13.11
N PHE A 1080 -16.52 -13.88 13.01
CA PHE A 1080 -15.52 -13.22 13.85
C PHE A 1080 -14.31 -12.80 13.00
N GLY A 1081 -13.68 -11.71 13.40
CA GLY A 1081 -12.59 -11.07 12.63
C GLY A 1081 -11.32 -10.88 13.44
N ALA A 1082 -10.40 -10.11 12.88
CA ALA A 1082 -9.10 -9.78 13.45
C ALA A 1082 -9.15 -9.45 14.96
N GLY A 1083 -8.36 -10.15 15.77
CA GLY A 1083 -8.20 -9.95 17.22
C GLY A 1083 -9.27 -10.64 18.07
N GLU A 1084 -10.14 -11.43 17.44
CA GLU A 1084 -11.27 -12.09 18.10
C GLU A 1084 -11.04 -13.58 18.24
N GLU A 1085 -11.76 -14.14 19.20
CA GLU A 1085 -11.68 -15.55 19.54
C GLU A 1085 -13.05 -16.15 19.82
N ILE A 1086 -13.29 -17.34 19.25
CA ILE A 1086 -14.28 -18.27 19.76
C ILE A 1086 -13.62 -19.25 20.73
N HIS A 1087 -13.99 -19.15 22.00
CA HIS A 1087 -13.63 -20.11 23.04
C HIS A 1087 -14.70 -21.21 23.08
N VAL A 1088 -14.29 -22.46 22.87
CA VAL A 1088 -15.19 -23.63 22.90
C VAL A 1088 -14.74 -24.65 23.94
N GLU A 1089 -15.69 -25.18 24.69
CA GLU A 1089 -15.52 -26.21 25.71
C GLU A 1089 -16.39 -27.43 25.38
N PHE A 1090 -15.76 -28.61 25.33
CA PHE A 1090 -16.45 -29.89 25.15
C PHE A 1090 -16.28 -30.76 26.40
N THR A 1091 -17.35 -31.38 26.86
CA THR A 1091 -17.31 -32.26 28.04
C THR A 1091 -16.42 -33.47 27.73
N ALA A 1092 -15.36 -33.66 28.53
CA ALA A 1092 -14.49 -34.81 28.37
C ALA A 1092 -15.21 -36.09 28.86
N PRO A 1093 -14.95 -37.25 28.24
CA PRO A 1093 -15.58 -38.49 28.68
C PRO A 1093 -15.08 -38.87 30.08
N GLY A 1094 -16.02 -39.17 30.98
CA GLY A 1094 -15.72 -39.54 32.37
C GLY A 1094 -15.13 -40.95 32.52
N GLU A 1095 -15.23 -41.80 31.49
CA GLU A 1095 -14.66 -43.15 31.50
C GLU A 1095 -13.13 -43.13 31.32
N ARG A 1096 -12.43 -43.86 32.21
CA ARG A 1096 -11.01 -44.17 32.00
C ARG A 1096 -10.86 -45.09 30.80
N LEU A 1097 -9.88 -44.78 29.96
CA LEU A 1097 -9.49 -45.66 28.85
C LEU A 1097 -9.10 -47.04 29.39
N PRO A 1098 -9.46 -48.13 28.69
CA PRO A 1098 -8.90 -49.43 28.99
C PRO A 1098 -7.36 -49.39 28.91
N VAL A 1099 -6.69 -50.24 29.67
CA VAL A 1099 -5.21 -50.24 29.76
C VAL A 1099 -4.59 -50.40 28.37
N GLY A 1100 -3.67 -49.49 28.04
CA GLY A 1100 -2.93 -49.47 26.77
C GLY A 1100 -3.70 -48.93 25.56
N TRP A 1101 -4.98 -48.58 25.70
CA TRP A 1101 -5.73 -47.90 24.63
C TRP A 1101 -5.24 -46.47 24.45
N ARG A 1102 -5.33 -45.98 23.22
CA ARG A 1102 -4.96 -44.61 22.86
C ARG A 1102 -6.18 -43.85 22.36
N ARG A 1103 -6.34 -42.62 22.85
CA ARG A 1103 -7.37 -41.67 22.43
C ARG A 1103 -6.83 -40.73 21.38
N TYR A 1104 -7.58 -40.56 20.30
CA TYR A 1104 -7.38 -39.55 19.27
C TYR A 1104 -8.56 -38.58 19.32
N VAL A 1105 -8.28 -37.28 19.23
CA VAL A 1105 -9.29 -36.22 19.29
C VAL A 1105 -9.26 -35.49 17.95
N VAL A 1106 -10.41 -35.44 17.28
CA VAL A 1106 -10.57 -34.80 15.97
C VAL A 1106 -11.52 -33.63 16.10
N LEU A 1107 -11.08 -32.45 15.70
CA LEU A 1107 -11.95 -31.29 15.50
C LEU A 1107 -12.51 -31.37 14.08
N GLU A 1108 -13.82 -31.50 13.96
CA GLU A 1108 -14.56 -31.37 12.70
C GLU A 1108 -15.07 -29.93 12.62
N ALA A 1109 -14.51 -29.13 11.73
CA ALA A 1109 -14.89 -27.74 11.53
C ALA A 1109 -15.63 -27.59 10.19
N HIS A 1110 -16.74 -26.86 10.22
CA HIS A 1110 -17.45 -26.41 9.03
C HIS A 1110 -17.44 -24.89 9.00
N GLY A 1111 -16.96 -24.34 7.90
CA GLY A 1111 -16.83 -22.90 7.76
C GLY A 1111 -16.02 -22.47 6.56
N TRP A 1112 -15.89 -21.16 6.45
CA TRP A 1112 -15.15 -20.46 5.41
C TRP A 1112 -14.24 -19.42 6.03
N THR A 1113 -13.31 -18.93 5.23
CA THR A 1113 -12.52 -17.76 5.55
C THR A 1113 -12.49 -16.84 4.35
N LYS A 1114 -12.17 -15.58 4.56
CA LYS A 1114 -11.95 -14.63 3.49
C LYS A 1114 -10.90 -13.65 3.95
N ASP A 1115 -9.95 -13.34 3.07
CA ASP A 1115 -8.93 -12.34 3.36
C ASP A 1115 -9.20 -10.99 2.69
N ARG A 1116 -8.29 -10.04 2.92
CA ARG A 1116 -8.35 -8.66 2.44
C ARG A 1116 -7.26 -8.29 1.45
N ASP A 1117 -6.68 -9.26 0.76
CA ASP A 1117 -5.79 -8.93 -0.36
C ASP A 1117 -6.53 -8.10 -1.41
N LEU A 1118 -5.83 -7.16 -2.06
CA LEU A 1118 -6.41 -6.24 -3.04
C LEU A 1118 -7.18 -6.95 -4.16
N TYR A 1119 -6.75 -8.17 -4.52
CA TYR A 1119 -7.35 -8.97 -5.59
C TYR A 1119 -8.34 -10.04 -5.06
N THR A 1120 -8.56 -10.13 -3.75
CA THR A 1120 -9.54 -11.06 -3.17
C THR A 1120 -10.97 -10.58 -3.40
N ARG A 1121 -11.80 -11.42 -4.03
CA ARG A 1121 -13.20 -11.10 -4.33
C ARG A 1121 -13.98 -10.77 -3.06
N ASP A 1122 -14.56 -9.58 -3.04
CA ASP A 1122 -15.32 -9.06 -1.90
C ASP A 1122 -14.51 -9.03 -0.58
N GLY A 1123 -13.16 -9.02 -0.64
CA GLY A 1123 -12.30 -9.10 0.52
C GLY A 1123 -12.52 -7.95 1.51
N GLU A 1124 -12.93 -6.79 1.04
CA GLU A 1124 -13.16 -5.63 1.91
C GLU A 1124 -14.41 -5.74 2.82
N THR A 1125 -15.33 -6.68 2.59
CA THR A 1125 -16.64 -6.75 3.29
C THR A 1125 -16.97 -8.13 3.82
N VAL A 1126 -17.70 -8.27 4.92
CA VAL A 1126 -18.16 -9.58 5.45
C VAL A 1126 -19.06 -10.28 4.44
N GLY A 1127 -19.90 -9.53 3.74
CA GLY A 1127 -20.73 -10.04 2.66
C GLY A 1127 -19.95 -10.23 1.34
N PRO A 1128 -20.52 -10.98 0.38
CA PRO A 1128 -21.68 -11.85 0.53
C PRO A 1128 -21.38 -13.03 1.46
N LEU A 1129 -22.36 -13.42 2.28
CA LEU A 1129 -22.20 -14.58 3.16
C LEU A 1129 -22.16 -15.88 2.35
N PRO A 1130 -21.28 -16.83 2.71
CA PRO A 1130 -21.28 -18.15 2.09
C PRO A 1130 -22.56 -18.93 2.39
N GLY A 1131 -22.76 -20.02 1.65
CA GLY A 1131 -23.76 -21.04 1.98
C GLY A 1131 -24.18 -21.90 0.79
N SER A 1132 -25.08 -22.84 1.06
CA SER A 1132 -25.64 -23.79 0.08
C SER A 1132 -26.57 -23.17 -0.99
N GLY A 1133 -26.80 -21.86 -0.93
CA GLY A 1133 -27.66 -21.12 -1.86
C GLY A 1133 -29.17 -21.19 -1.56
N LYS A 1134 -29.59 -21.81 -0.45
CA LYS A 1134 -31.01 -21.85 -0.01
C LYS A 1134 -31.14 -21.43 1.47
N PRO A 1135 -31.50 -20.16 1.76
CA PRO A 1135 -31.68 -19.72 3.14
C PRO A 1135 -32.75 -20.54 3.86
N SER A 1136 -32.43 -21.08 5.04
CA SER A 1136 -33.41 -21.69 5.93
C SER A 1136 -34.02 -20.64 6.85
N ALA A 1137 -35.27 -20.83 7.28
CA ALA A 1137 -35.92 -19.93 8.24
C ALA A 1137 -35.14 -19.86 9.58
N ARG A 1138 -34.48 -20.96 9.96
CA ARG A 1138 -33.62 -21.01 11.14
C ARG A 1138 -32.37 -20.16 10.98
N ARG A 1139 -31.66 -20.29 9.85
CA ARG A 1139 -30.50 -19.45 9.52
C ARG A 1139 -30.86 -17.98 9.62
N GLU A 1140 -31.95 -17.57 8.97
CA GLU A 1140 -32.40 -16.17 8.99
C GLU A 1140 -32.71 -15.69 10.41
N ALA A 1141 -33.38 -16.51 11.23
CA ALA A 1141 -33.67 -16.18 12.62
C ALA A 1141 -32.41 -16.07 13.48
N LEU A 1142 -31.44 -16.98 13.32
CA LEU A 1142 -30.19 -16.97 14.07
C LEU A 1142 -29.28 -15.82 13.64
N HIS A 1143 -29.13 -15.56 12.34
CA HIS A 1143 -28.40 -14.40 11.85
C HIS A 1143 -29.03 -13.09 12.33
N ALA A 1144 -30.36 -12.96 12.28
CA ALA A 1144 -31.05 -11.79 12.82
C ALA A 1144 -30.86 -11.61 14.33
N HIS A 1145 -30.70 -12.71 15.09
CA HIS A 1145 -30.46 -12.66 16.52
C HIS A 1145 -29.01 -12.35 16.88
N TYR A 1146 -28.04 -12.97 16.21
CA TYR A 1146 -26.64 -12.96 16.61
C TYR A 1146 -25.76 -12.00 15.80
N HIS A 1147 -26.10 -11.67 14.55
CA HIS A 1147 -25.31 -10.77 13.71
C HIS A 1147 -25.69 -9.30 13.95
N THR A 1148 -25.52 -8.86 15.20
CA THR A 1148 -25.93 -7.52 15.66
C THR A 1148 -24.75 -6.55 15.72
N ARG A 1149 -23.52 -7.06 15.70
CA ARG A 1149 -22.30 -6.27 15.86
C ARG A 1149 -21.74 -5.89 14.50
N HIS A 1150 -22.07 -4.70 14.03
CA HIS A 1150 -21.48 -4.17 12.82
C HIS A 1150 -20.01 -3.77 13.07
N VAL A 1151 -19.08 -4.34 12.30
CA VAL A 1151 -17.66 -4.00 12.31
C VAL A 1151 -17.30 -3.67 10.89
N GLY A 1152 -16.68 -2.52 10.71
CA GLY A 1152 -16.53 -1.92 9.40
C GLY A 1152 -17.88 -1.47 8.84
N ASP A 1153 -17.87 -0.24 8.33
CA ASP A 1153 -19.03 0.61 8.07
C ASP A 1153 -19.84 1.01 9.32
#